data_AF-A0A844FZ71-F1
#
_entry.id   AF-A0A844FZ71-F1
#
_cell.length_a   1.000
_cell.length_b   1.000
_cell.length_c   1.000
_cell.angle_alpha   90.00
_cell.angle_beta   90.00
_cell.angle_gamma   90.00
#
_symmetry.space_group_name_H-M   'P 1'
#
loop_
_entity.id
_entity.type
_entity.pdbx_description
1 polymer ?
#
loop_
_entity_poly.entity_id
_entity_poly.type
_entity_poly.pdbx_seq_one_letter_code
_entity_poly.pdbx_strand_id
1 'polypeptide(L)'
;MIRSTFIVLILAAGFQLGAALLPVDPNAFFTVPGKPLRLKFKGSAGNAAPQVGLTAFSGQKYGTVRLVPLGGEFVFERKEGLPAGYYTLTVDGAKFGLLVQEAYPGEPDFFFGIDCFFSWNEITHSEMYEALKLLRRYGVAAVRDRFEWSAIQKDPRVYLFRNRYDENRRLYPRTGVRLLDVHHGAPDWAHPNLPRFPEQLQAASVFWMTLGANWSSCWNAVETWNEPEGGFGANLPADQMMPGAKAMRYGLYHAAPAVKLGAAGFTSIAPSGNYHRTAAKNGLLDNADFVSFHTYGDAESLITLTRQYREWLAANGKSGMPLRLTEVSRVAWDNFRTGEESLKIAAELAMQAAVGRAVGLEQLYFFAYYELKEGNKTFGFLAPDRTPRLSFAAFLQSVRRLGHTRYAGKLRTGNRMIRSARVYTGDRGCVTVLETAGGGTFAPPYPVCRVEGLDGRVIAGNADGSVPLPDPVVYLLSDTVPEELLDTGTPENRLAALAGLPAPDRTPPSPLVLFPHPDFQAISRYSSAGGYTIAAGTPVPVGLDIWNLSAEAQEAELSVDTGLMLVAGEAAQSVIVPPCGKKRLDFTVMMPEGAAAPLDLDFTVESAAGTDRASLAFRPLGAVQRLEVPRGGMAQVGFGGLENWQIRIKDQPWNSRADLDAAFRLSYTDEALTLTVEVEDDRHFCSFPPAEMWKGDSVQIGLQAGKPKSLAERAKFTEYTIGLTPEGGKAWRTGGRSGNNPEQNLRDVPLQIVRRGTLTRYTLTLTAHELGLRAFRPGDSMRLALVVNDNDGAGRKGYLHWADGIGVNKNPEEFNTIVLK
;
A
#
# COMPACT_ATOMS: atom_id res chain seq x y z
N MET A 1 -24.65 10.73 2.22
CA MET A 1 -24.99 9.32 2.54
C MET A 1 -24.32 8.38 1.53
N ILE A 2 -22.99 8.29 1.56
CA ILE A 2 -22.18 7.21 0.96
C ILE A 2 -21.15 6.91 2.05
N ARG A 3 -21.57 6.07 2.99
CA ARG A 3 -20.68 5.47 3.99
C ARG A 3 -19.85 4.41 3.26
N SER A 4 -18.82 4.83 2.53
CA SER A 4 -17.68 3.95 2.24
C SER A 4 -16.79 3.98 3.46
N THR A 5 -17.36 3.50 4.57
CA THR A 5 -16.60 3.07 5.71
C THR A 5 -15.71 1.96 5.18
N PHE A 6 -14.41 2.23 5.01
CA PHE A 6 -13.43 1.17 5.22
C PHE A 6 -13.59 0.80 6.70
N ILE A 7 -14.64 0.03 7.01
CA ILE A 7 -14.61 -0.82 8.17
C ILE A 7 -13.51 -1.79 7.80
N VAL A 8 -12.31 -1.52 8.31
CA VAL A 8 -11.45 -2.64 8.71
C VAL A 8 -12.38 -3.45 9.59
N LEU A 9 -13.00 -4.49 9.02
CA LEU A 9 -13.76 -5.44 9.79
C LEU A 9 -12.68 -6.22 10.52
N ILE A 10 -12.17 -5.61 11.60
CA ILE A 10 -11.72 -6.37 12.73
C ILE A 10 -12.99 -7.07 13.17
N LEU A 11 -13.21 -8.26 12.60
CA LEU A 11 -14.00 -9.27 13.25
C LEU A 11 -13.40 -9.34 14.64
N ALA A 12 -14.06 -8.70 15.61
CA ALA A 12 -14.15 -9.24 16.94
C ALA A 12 -14.59 -10.67 16.69
N ALA A 13 -13.61 -11.58 16.59
CA ALA A 13 -13.89 -12.99 16.51
C ALA A 13 -14.71 -13.24 17.77
N GLY A 14 -16.01 -13.43 17.58
CA GLY A 14 -16.83 -14.08 18.57
C GLY A 14 -16.11 -15.39 18.83
N PHE A 15 -15.36 -15.44 19.92
CA PHE A 15 -14.76 -16.66 20.39
C PHE A 15 -15.90 -17.64 20.48
N GLN A 16 -15.94 -18.62 19.57
CA GLN A 16 -16.61 -19.86 19.90
C GLN A 16 -16.00 -20.30 21.22
N LEU A 17 -16.83 -20.39 22.26
CA LEU A 17 -16.51 -20.86 23.60
C LEU A 17 -16.13 -22.35 23.53
N GLY A 18 -14.99 -22.64 22.91
CA GLY A 18 -14.14 -23.78 23.22
C GLY A 18 -13.06 -23.33 24.21
N ALA A 19 -12.36 -24.27 24.83
CA ALA A 19 -11.23 -23.97 25.71
C ALA A 19 -10.23 -23.04 24.99
N ALA A 20 -10.05 -21.81 25.50
CA ALA A 20 -9.14 -20.83 24.94
C ALA A 20 -8.36 -20.16 26.06
N LEU A 21 -7.06 -20.46 26.12
CA LEU A 21 -6.11 -19.78 26.97
C LEU A 21 -5.64 -18.48 26.32
N LEU A 22 -5.60 -17.40 27.09
CA LEU A 22 -5.09 -16.09 26.66
C LEU A 22 -3.98 -15.63 27.60
N PRO A 23 -2.89 -15.02 27.09
CA PRO A 23 -1.89 -14.37 27.92
C PRO A 23 -2.51 -13.33 28.86
N VAL A 24 -2.08 -13.33 30.13
CA VAL A 24 -2.44 -12.27 31.10
C VAL A 24 -1.58 -11.03 30.88
N ASP A 25 -0.27 -11.23 30.67
CA ASP A 25 0.70 -10.20 30.31
C ASP A 25 1.46 -10.63 29.04
N PRO A 26 1.09 -10.11 27.86
CA PRO A 26 1.80 -10.41 26.63
C PRO A 26 3.28 -9.99 26.64
N ASN A 27 3.67 -8.95 27.40
CA ASN A 27 5.06 -8.50 27.46
C ASN A 27 5.97 -9.54 28.13
N ALA A 28 5.43 -10.44 28.96
CA ALA A 28 6.18 -11.54 29.55
C ALA A 28 6.70 -12.55 28.50
N PHE A 29 6.12 -12.56 27.29
CA PHE A 29 6.59 -13.36 26.14
C PHE A 29 7.77 -12.71 25.41
N PHE A 30 8.31 -11.61 25.94
CA PHE A 30 9.53 -10.94 25.50
C PHE A 30 10.54 -10.89 26.64
N THR A 31 11.37 -11.92 26.71
CA THR A 31 12.31 -12.14 27.82
C THR A 31 13.77 -12.03 27.34
N VAL A 32 14.71 -12.15 28.27
CA VAL A 32 16.15 -12.13 27.99
C VAL A 32 16.77 -13.51 28.26
N PRO A 33 17.87 -13.86 27.57
CA PRO A 33 18.56 -15.13 27.76
C PRO A 33 18.89 -15.46 29.21
N GLY A 34 18.80 -16.75 29.57
CA GLY A 34 19.22 -17.28 30.87
C GLY A 34 18.32 -16.95 32.06
N LYS A 35 17.32 -16.06 31.93
CA LYS A 35 16.39 -15.76 33.03
C LYS A 35 15.29 -16.83 33.18
N PRO A 36 14.89 -17.16 34.43
CA PRO A 36 13.71 -17.97 34.69
C PRO A 36 12.46 -17.40 34.01
N LEU A 37 11.58 -18.27 33.55
CA LEU A 37 10.34 -17.89 32.86
C LEU A 37 9.14 -18.13 33.75
N ARG A 38 8.27 -17.12 33.83
CA ARG A 38 6.97 -17.20 34.47
C ARG A 38 5.94 -16.55 33.57
N LEU A 39 5.09 -17.36 32.94
CA LEU A 39 4.05 -16.90 32.03
C LEU A 39 2.69 -17.26 32.63
N LYS A 40 1.72 -16.37 32.43
CA LYS A 40 0.38 -16.51 32.99
C LYS A 40 -0.65 -16.50 31.89
N PHE A 41 -1.62 -17.40 32.01
CA PHE A 41 -2.74 -17.53 31.09
C PHE A 41 -4.06 -17.45 31.87
N LYS A 42 -5.06 -16.79 31.28
CA LYS A 42 -6.45 -16.80 31.74
C LYS A 42 -7.32 -17.57 30.76
N GLY A 43 -8.50 -17.98 31.20
CA GLY A 43 -9.47 -18.72 30.38
C GLY A 43 -9.59 -20.19 30.81
N SER A 44 -10.16 -21.01 29.93
CA SER A 44 -10.35 -22.44 30.17
C SER A 44 -9.36 -23.26 29.33
N ALA A 45 -8.85 -24.34 29.93
CA ALA A 45 -8.07 -25.35 29.23
C ALA A 45 -8.92 -26.60 29.00
N GLY A 46 -8.57 -27.42 28.00
CA GLY A 46 -9.30 -28.65 27.69
C GLY A 46 -9.12 -29.71 28.79
N ASN A 47 -8.04 -29.61 29.55
CA ASN A 47 -7.70 -30.49 30.66
C ASN A 47 -7.61 -29.73 31.99
N ALA A 48 -7.88 -30.42 33.11
CA ALA A 48 -7.69 -29.86 34.46
C ALA A 48 -6.21 -29.58 34.81
N ALA A 49 -5.28 -30.13 34.01
CA ALA A 49 -3.84 -30.06 34.19
C ALA A 49 -3.11 -29.92 32.82
N PRO A 50 -3.33 -28.82 32.09
CA PRO A 50 -2.83 -28.69 30.72
C PRO A 50 -1.29 -28.71 30.70
N GLN A 51 -0.71 -29.37 29.69
CA GLN A 51 0.73 -29.43 29.49
C GLN A 51 1.15 -28.47 28.38
N VAL A 52 2.30 -27.81 28.59
CA VAL A 52 2.93 -26.92 27.63
C VAL A 52 4.12 -27.63 27.00
N GLY A 53 4.07 -27.87 25.70
CA GLY A 53 5.25 -28.25 24.92
C GLY A 53 6.04 -27.01 24.51
N LEU A 54 7.36 -27.01 24.70
CA LEU A 54 8.24 -25.92 24.30
C LEU A 54 9.19 -26.37 23.19
N THR A 55 9.14 -25.70 22.04
CA THR A 55 9.98 -26.02 20.87
C THR A 55 10.68 -24.76 20.37
N ALA A 56 12.01 -24.78 20.24
CA ALA A 56 12.78 -23.72 19.61
C ALA A 56 12.55 -23.71 18.09
N PHE A 57 12.78 -22.57 17.44
CA PHE A 57 12.70 -22.44 15.99
C PHE A 57 13.66 -23.43 15.27
N SER A 58 14.81 -23.76 15.86
CA SER A 58 15.73 -24.79 15.36
C SER A 58 15.16 -26.22 15.36
N GLY A 59 13.97 -26.43 15.92
CA GLY A 59 13.33 -27.74 16.11
C GLY A 59 13.69 -28.42 17.44
N GLN A 60 14.62 -27.86 18.22
CA GLN A 60 14.98 -28.41 19.53
C GLN A 60 13.79 -28.36 20.50
N LYS A 61 13.45 -29.52 21.07
CA LYS A 61 12.37 -29.66 22.07
C LYS A 61 12.94 -29.54 23.49
N TYR A 62 12.24 -28.81 24.36
CA TYR A 62 12.64 -28.55 25.76
C TYR A 62 11.75 -29.29 26.78
N GLY A 63 11.12 -30.39 26.34
CA GLY A 63 10.19 -31.19 27.13
C GLY A 63 8.80 -30.57 27.28
N THR A 64 7.98 -31.16 28.15
CA THR A 64 6.66 -30.64 28.53
C THR A 64 6.66 -30.13 29.97
N VAL A 65 5.97 -29.03 30.22
CA VAL A 65 5.80 -28.43 31.55
C VAL A 65 4.33 -28.36 31.89
N ARG A 66 3.93 -28.79 33.08
CA ARG A 66 2.54 -28.70 33.53
C ARG A 66 2.19 -27.26 33.91
N LEU A 67 1.07 -26.75 33.43
CA LEU A 67 0.50 -25.49 33.93
C LEU A 67 -0.10 -25.70 35.31
N VAL A 68 0.22 -24.79 36.23
CA VAL A 68 -0.29 -24.82 37.61
C VAL A 68 -1.49 -23.87 37.72
N PRO A 69 -2.69 -24.36 38.08
CA PRO A 69 -3.82 -23.49 38.38
C PRO A 69 -3.51 -22.63 39.62
N LEU A 70 -3.68 -21.31 39.51
CA LEU A 70 -3.46 -20.36 40.61
C LEU A 70 -4.44 -19.19 40.49
N GLY A 71 -5.40 -19.11 41.41
CA GLY A 71 -6.30 -17.93 41.52
C GLY A 71 -7.15 -17.65 40.27
N GLY A 72 -7.56 -18.68 39.52
CA GLY A 72 -8.31 -18.52 38.26
C GLY A 72 -7.44 -18.33 37.02
N GLU A 73 -6.11 -18.32 37.17
CA GLU A 73 -5.12 -18.32 36.10
C GLU A 73 -4.42 -19.69 36.01
N PHE A 74 -3.73 -19.92 34.90
CA PHE A 74 -2.77 -21.00 34.71
C PHE A 74 -1.36 -20.43 34.60
N VAL A 75 -0.42 -20.97 35.35
CA VAL A 75 0.96 -20.49 35.42
C VAL A 75 1.90 -21.51 34.78
N PHE A 76 2.68 -21.07 33.81
CA PHE A 76 3.86 -21.76 33.29
C PHE A 76 5.10 -21.25 34.02
N GLU A 77 5.85 -22.13 34.66
CA GLU A 77 7.11 -21.78 35.32
C GLU A 77 8.25 -22.68 34.83
N ARG A 78 9.36 -22.05 34.45
CA ARG A 78 10.62 -22.72 34.14
C ARG A 78 11.74 -22.03 34.90
N LYS A 79 12.41 -22.77 35.80
CA LYS A 79 13.54 -22.23 36.59
C LYS A 79 14.79 -22.03 35.74
N GLU A 80 15.04 -22.96 34.82
CA GLU A 80 16.11 -22.85 33.85
C GLU A 80 15.73 -21.86 32.75
N GLY A 81 16.53 -20.82 32.56
CA GLY A 81 16.34 -19.92 31.44
C GLY A 81 16.62 -20.57 30.09
N LEU A 82 16.24 -19.86 29.03
CA LEU A 82 16.46 -20.29 27.64
C LEU A 82 17.60 -19.48 27.01
N PRO A 83 18.36 -20.05 26.06
CA PRO A 83 19.27 -19.26 25.24
C PRO A 83 18.50 -18.31 24.31
N ALA A 84 19.21 -17.35 23.71
CA ALA A 84 18.61 -16.45 22.73
C ALA A 84 17.98 -17.22 21.56
N GLY A 85 16.81 -16.77 21.10
CA GLY A 85 16.09 -17.36 19.97
C GLY A 85 14.58 -17.20 20.08
N TYR A 86 13.87 -17.73 19.08
CA TYR A 86 12.42 -17.79 19.03
C TYR A 86 11.93 -19.19 19.42
N TYR A 87 10.86 -19.23 20.20
CA TYR A 87 10.26 -20.46 20.70
C TYR A 87 8.74 -20.45 20.47
N THR A 88 8.18 -21.65 20.34
CA THR A 88 6.73 -21.87 20.32
C THR A 88 6.32 -22.69 21.54
N LEU A 89 5.37 -22.15 22.30
CA LEU A 89 4.67 -22.86 23.36
C LEU A 89 3.39 -23.45 22.78
N THR A 90 3.20 -24.75 22.93
CA THR A 90 1.98 -25.46 22.48
C THR A 90 1.20 -25.94 23.69
N VAL A 91 -0.06 -25.52 23.82
CA VAL A 91 -0.96 -25.93 24.91
C VAL A 91 -2.30 -26.33 24.32
N ASP A 92 -2.71 -27.59 24.49
CA ASP A 92 -3.97 -28.12 23.95
C ASP A 92 -4.22 -27.76 22.46
N GLY A 93 -3.14 -27.72 21.67
CA GLY A 93 -3.17 -27.35 20.24
C GLY A 93 -3.03 -25.85 19.93
N ALA A 94 -3.26 -24.96 20.92
CA ALA A 94 -2.99 -23.54 20.80
C ALA A 94 -1.48 -23.26 20.80
N LYS A 95 -1.04 -22.27 20.02
CA LYS A 95 0.38 -21.92 19.86
C LYS A 95 0.63 -20.46 20.23
N PHE A 96 1.60 -20.24 21.12
CA PHE A 96 2.05 -18.92 21.57
C PHE A 96 3.52 -18.74 21.22
N GLY A 97 3.89 -17.60 20.66
CA GLY A 97 5.30 -17.29 20.40
C GLY A 97 6.00 -16.74 21.64
N LEU A 98 7.29 -17.05 21.80
CA LEU A 98 8.14 -16.52 22.86
C LEU A 98 9.46 -16.05 22.25
N LEU A 99 9.79 -14.78 22.43
CA LEU A 99 11.07 -14.22 22.02
C LEU A 99 11.99 -14.11 23.24
N VAL A 100 13.16 -14.75 23.15
CA VAL A 100 14.24 -14.65 24.12
C VAL A 100 15.37 -13.87 23.46
N GLN A 101 15.51 -12.59 23.78
CA GLN A 101 16.54 -11.73 23.20
C GLN A 101 16.89 -10.58 24.13
N GLU A 102 18.19 -10.25 24.19
CA GLU A 102 18.68 -9.08 24.91
C GLU A 102 18.06 -7.78 24.37
N ALA A 103 17.91 -6.78 25.24
CA ALA A 103 17.54 -5.43 24.82
C ALA A 103 18.56 -4.89 23.80
N TYR A 104 18.11 -3.98 22.94
CA TYR A 104 19.00 -3.33 22.00
C TYR A 104 20.06 -2.52 22.77
N PRO A 105 21.36 -2.68 22.43
CA PRO A 105 22.40 -1.98 23.17
C PRO A 105 22.60 -0.57 22.60
N GLY A 106 22.49 0.44 23.46
CA GLY A 106 22.70 1.85 23.10
C GLY A 106 21.47 2.55 22.53
N GLU A 107 21.71 3.70 21.89
CA GLU A 107 20.63 4.51 21.32
C GLU A 107 20.03 3.87 20.05
N PRO A 108 18.70 3.90 19.90
CA PRO A 108 18.02 3.42 18.70
C PRO A 108 18.51 4.06 17.40
N ASP A 109 18.56 3.28 16.33
CA ASP A 109 18.71 3.79 14.97
C ASP A 109 17.32 4.07 14.38
N PHE A 110 17.03 5.34 14.05
CA PHE A 110 15.73 5.77 13.53
C PHE A 110 15.44 5.33 12.09
N PHE A 111 16.39 4.67 11.41
CA PHE A 111 16.13 4.00 10.15
C PHE A 111 15.05 2.93 10.29
N PHE A 112 15.05 2.17 11.39
CA PHE A 112 14.09 1.08 11.60
C PHE A 112 12.81 1.60 12.24
N GLY A 113 11.76 1.62 11.44
CA GLY A 113 10.41 1.96 11.84
C GLY A 113 9.45 0.79 11.75
N ILE A 114 8.28 0.97 12.35
CA ILE A 114 7.16 0.04 12.28
C ILE A 114 5.85 0.80 12.15
N ASP A 115 4.94 0.31 11.30
CA ASP A 115 3.59 0.83 11.21
C ASP A 115 2.72 0.17 12.28
N CYS A 116 2.09 0.97 13.14
CA CYS A 116 1.43 0.47 14.35
C CYS A 116 -0.09 0.41 14.25
N PHE A 117 -0.73 1.27 13.45
CA PHE A 117 -2.20 1.44 13.45
C PHE A 117 -2.79 1.68 14.85
N PHE A 118 -2.03 2.26 15.79
CA PHE A 118 -2.47 2.37 17.19
C PHE A 118 -3.75 3.18 17.32
N SER A 119 -3.84 4.30 16.61
CA SER A 119 -5.01 5.17 16.68
C SER A 119 -6.24 4.62 15.94
N TRP A 120 -6.07 3.66 15.03
CA TRP A 120 -7.15 3.02 14.26
C TRP A 120 -7.55 1.63 14.76
N ASN A 121 -6.74 0.98 15.59
CA ASN A 121 -7.06 -0.29 16.24
C ASN A 121 -7.80 -0.07 17.55
N GLU A 122 -8.65 -0.99 17.99
CA GLU A 122 -9.28 -0.95 19.32
C GLU A 122 -8.29 -1.40 20.42
N ILE A 123 -7.41 -0.50 20.85
CA ILE A 123 -6.47 -0.72 21.96
C ILE A 123 -6.59 0.39 23.01
N THR A 124 -6.40 0.04 24.27
CA THR A 124 -6.36 0.98 25.37
C THR A 124 -5.08 1.83 25.34
N HIS A 125 -5.15 3.00 25.97
CA HIS A 125 -4.01 3.89 26.12
C HIS A 125 -2.83 3.22 26.86
N SER A 126 -3.11 2.36 27.84
CA SER A 126 -2.09 1.60 28.57
C SER A 126 -1.42 0.55 27.69
N GLU A 127 -2.19 -0.17 26.85
CA GLU A 127 -1.62 -1.15 25.92
C GLU A 127 -0.70 -0.47 24.89
N MET A 128 -1.09 0.70 24.38
CA MET A 128 -0.24 1.49 23.49
C MET A 128 1.06 1.92 24.18
N TYR A 129 1.00 2.40 25.43
CA TYR A 129 2.17 2.82 26.18
C TYR A 129 3.16 1.66 26.39
N GLU A 130 2.66 0.49 26.76
CA GLU A 130 3.48 -0.71 26.92
C GLU A 130 4.05 -1.23 25.59
N ALA A 131 3.28 -1.16 24.50
CA ALA A 131 3.78 -1.48 23.16
C ALA A 131 4.93 -0.56 22.73
N LEU A 132 4.83 0.76 22.98
CA LEU A 132 5.89 1.73 22.68
C LEU A 132 7.16 1.47 23.50
N LYS A 133 7.02 1.14 24.79
CA LYS A 133 8.15 0.74 25.65
C LYS A 133 8.82 -0.54 25.15
N LEU A 134 8.02 -1.52 24.71
CA LEU A 134 8.53 -2.76 24.16
C LEU A 134 9.32 -2.52 22.86
N LEU A 135 8.78 -1.73 21.94
CA LEU A 135 9.47 -1.33 20.71
C LEU A 135 10.81 -0.65 21.01
N ARG A 136 10.82 0.34 21.91
CA ARG A 136 12.06 1.04 22.27
C ARG A 136 13.08 0.12 22.95
N ARG A 137 12.64 -0.82 23.80
CA ARG A 137 13.51 -1.84 24.43
C ARG A 137 14.32 -2.63 23.39
N TYR A 138 13.73 -2.88 22.21
CA TYR A 138 14.38 -3.60 21.12
C TYR A 138 14.93 -2.68 20.00
N GLY A 139 15.11 -1.38 20.28
CA GLY A 139 15.77 -0.45 19.38
C GLY A 139 14.89 0.11 18.27
N VAL A 140 13.59 -0.16 18.29
CA VAL A 140 12.61 0.41 17.35
C VAL A 140 12.04 1.68 17.96
N ALA A 141 12.50 2.83 17.49
CA ALA A 141 12.11 4.14 18.02
C ALA A 141 11.59 5.10 16.93
N ALA A 142 11.18 4.58 15.78
CA ALA A 142 10.38 5.27 14.80
C ALA A 142 9.08 4.49 14.58
N VAL A 143 7.94 5.16 14.60
CA VAL A 143 6.63 4.54 14.39
C VAL A 143 5.81 5.36 13.42
N ARG A 144 5.02 4.66 12.59
CA ARG A 144 4.01 5.26 11.75
C ARG A 144 2.63 5.01 12.35
N ASP A 145 1.86 6.06 12.50
CA ASP A 145 0.45 6.01 12.92
C ASP A 145 -0.37 6.99 12.08
N ARG A 146 -1.66 7.10 12.38
CA ARG A 146 -2.61 7.88 11.57
C ARG A 146 -3.66 8.60 12.39
N PHE A 147 -4.28 9.60 11.79
CA PHE A 147 -5.48 10.23 12.33
C PHE A 147 -6.53 10.54 11.26
N GLU A 148 -7.72 10.86 11.74
CA GLU A 148 -8.81 11.36 10.92
C GLU A 148 -9.06 12.83 11.23
N TRP A 149 -9.00 13.69 10.21
CA TRP A 149 -9.34 15.10 10.34
C TRP A 149 -10.75 15.26 10.90
N SER A 150 -11.74 14.52 10.39
CA SER A 150 -13.13 14.58 10.83
C SER A 150 -13.34 14.23 12.31
N ALA A 151 -12.45 13.45 12.93
CA ALA A 151 -12.49 13.17 14.36
C ALA A 151 -12.02 14.35 15.23
N ILE A 152 -11.24 15.26 14.65
CA ILE A 152 -10.74 16.46 15.30
C ILE A 152 -11.63 17.66 14.99
N GLN A 153 -12.09 17.81 13.74
CA GLN A 153 -12.87 18.97 13.30
C GLN A 153 -14.06 18.54 12.42
N LYS A 154 -15.10 18.01 13.07
CA LYS A 154 -16.33 17.59 12.39
C LYS A 154 -17.19 18.78 11.93
N ASP A 155 -17.28 19.83 12.75
CA ASP A 155 -17.89 21.13 12.41
C ASP A 155 -16.74 22.11 12.12
N PRO A 156 -16.83 22.93 11.05
CA PRO A 156 -15.77 23.87 10.69
C PRO A 156 -15.37 24.84 11.82
N ARG A 157 -16.24 25.05 12.83
CA ARG A 157 -16.02 25.99 13.93
C ARG A 157 -15.53 25.35 15.23
N VAL A 158 -15.44 24.02 15.31
CA VAL A 158 -15.19 23.30 16.57
C VAL A 158 -14.05 22.30 16.43
N TYR A 159 -13.04 22.42 17.29
CA TYR A 159 -11.93 21.47 17.44
C TYR A 159 -12.11 20.60 18.68
N LEU A 160 -11.97 19.29 18.52
CA LEU A 160 -12.22 18.27 19.54
C LEU A 160 -10.91 17.55 19.93
N PHE A 161 -10.00 18.23 20.62
CA PHE A 161 -8.75 17.62 21.08
C PHE A 161 -8.90 16.69 22.28
N ARG A 162 -10.03 16.71 23.01
CA ARG A 162 -10.29 15.71 24.06
C ARG A 162 -10.80 14.41 23.43
N ASN A 163 -9.93 13.78 22.64
CA ASN A 163 -10.20 12.54 21.94
C ASN A 163 -8.98 11.61 21.99
N ARG A 164 -9.18 10.37 21.56
CA ARG A 164 -8.16 9.33 21.56
C ARG A 164 -6.91 9.69 20.73
N TYR A 165 -7.06 10.42 19.62
CA TYR A 165 -5.94 10.79 18.76
C TYR A 165 -4.96 11.74 19.48
N ASP A 166 -5.47 12.71 20.22
CA ASP A 166 -4.65 13.63 21.01
C ASP A 166 -3.96 12.92 22.18
N GLU A 167 -4.72 12.13 22.94
CA GLU A 167 -4.19 11.38 24.08
C GLU A 167 -3.04 10.47 23.64
N ASN A 168 -3.26 9.66 22.59
CA ASN A 168 -2.26 8.74 22.06
C ASN A 168 -0.99 9.47 21.61
N ARG A 169 -1.10 10.62 20.95
CA ARG A 169 0.07 11.38 20.47
C ARG A 169 0.98 11.86 21.60
N ARG A 170 0.41 12.16 22.77
CA ARG A 170 1.17 12.58 23.96
C ARG A 170 2.01 11.45 24.58
N LEU A 171 1.84 10.19 24.15
CA LEU A 171 2.66 9.07 24.62
C LEU A 171 4.02 8.96 23.91
N TYR A 172 4.11 9.30 22.63
CA TYR A 172 5.34 9.16 21.83
C TYR A 172 6.55 9.87 22.46
N PRO A 173 6.48 11.17 22.83
CA PRO A 173 7.63 11.83 23.46
C PRO A 173 7.98 11.23 24.83
N ARG A 174 7.00 10.70 25.59
CA ARG A 174 7.23 10.07 26.90
C ARG A 174 7.97 8.74 26.81
N THR A 175 7.91 8.08 25.67
CA THR A 175 8.61 6.82 25.41
C THR A 175 9.86 7.03 24.55
N GLY A 176 10.18 8.26 24.15
CA GLY A 176 11.30 8.54 23.25
C GLY A 176 11.13 7.96 21.84
N VAL A 177 9.91 7.61 21.44
CA VAL A 177 9.61 7.09 20.11
C VAL A 177 9.20 8.24 19.20
N ARG A 178 9.77 8.32 17.99
CA ARG A 178 9.46 9.35 17.00
C ARG A 178 8.24 8.96 16.18
N LEU A 179 7.27 9.87 16.10
CA LEU A 179 6.06 9.68 15.29
C LEU A 179 6.23 10.24 13.87
N LEU A 180 6.01 9.38 12.88
CA LEU A 180 5.56 9.73 11.54
C LEU A 180 4.04 9.58 11.48
N ASP A 181 3.32 10.64 11.18
CA ASP A 181 1.85 10.63 11.15
C ASP A 181 1.31 10.73 9.72
N VAL A 182 0.09 10.25 9.47
CA VAL A 182 -0.58 10.36 8.16
C VAL A 182 -2.09 10.51 8.33
N HIS A 183 -2.76 11.05 7.31
CA HIS A 183 -4.22 11.09 7.23
C HIS A 183 -4.71 10.65 5.85
N HIS A 184 -5.99 10.28 5.77
CA HIS A 184 -6.60 9.64 4.58
C HIS A 184 -7.86 10.37 4.09
N GLY A 185 -8.19 11.54 4.66
CA GLY A 185 -9.41 12.26 4.32
C GLY A 185 -9.58 13.58 5.04
N ALA A 186 -10.50 14.38 4.50
CA ALA A 186 -11.01 15.63 5.06
C ALA A 186 -12.51 15.45 5.44
N PRO A 187 -13.08 16.31 6.30
CA PRO A 187 -14.52 16.29 6.59
C PRO A 187 -15.35 16.82 5.41
N ASP A 188 -16.57 16.33 5.23
CA ASP A 188 -17.46 16.66 4.10
C ASP A 188 -17.56 18.17 3.78
N TRP A 189 -17.59 19.03 4.81
CA TRP A 189 -17.69 20.48 4.63
C TRP A 189 -16.44 21.10 3.97
N ALA A 190 -15.29 20.44 4.08
CA ALA A 190 -14.04 20.88 3.50
C ALA A 190 -13.89 20.48 2.03
N HIS A 191 -14.69 19.53 1.51
CA HIS A 191 -14.64 19.02 0.14
C HIS A 191 -16.04 18.88 -0.49
N PRO A 192 -16.79 19.99 -0.69
CA PRO A 192 -18.18 19.95 -1.13
C PRO A 192 -18.43 19.27 -2.49
N ASN A 193 -17.44 19.23 -3.38
CA ASN A 193 -17.55 18.70 -4.74
C ASN A 193 -16.61 17.50 -4.98
N LEU A 194 -15.43 17.50 -4.37
CA LEU A 194 -14.47 16.42 -4.46
C LEU A 194 -14.80 15.27 -3.51
N PRO A 195 -14.45 14.03 -3.85
CA PRO A 195 -14.75 12.86 -3.04
C PRO A 195 -13.91 12.74 -1.77
N ARG A 196 -12.69 13.32 -1.73
CA ARG A 196 -11.68 13.06 -0.68
C ARG A 196 -10.83 14.27 -0.31
N PHE A 197 -10.29 14.97 -1.31
CA PHE A 197 -9.32 16.05 -1.09
C PHE A 197 -10.01 17.36 -0.67
N PRO A 198 -9.42 18.13 0.27
CA PRO A 198 -10.00 19.38 0.73
C PRO A 198 -9.98 20.45 -0.38
N GLU A 199 -11.10 21.14 -0.53
CA GLU A 199 -11.26 22.27 -1.44
C GLU A 199 -11.27 23.63 -0.73
N GLN A 200 -11.62 23.65 0.56
CA GLN A 200 -11.61 24.86 1.38
C GLN A 200 -10.19 25.13 1.91
N LEU A 201 -9.30 25.63 1.04
CA LEU A 201 -7.86 25.69 1.34
C LEU A 201 -7.50 26.63 2.50
N GLN A 202 -8.25 27.72 2.69
CA GLN A 202 -8.06 28.58 3.87
C GLN A 202 -8.40 27.86 5.18
N ALA A 203 -9.47 27.07 5.19
CA ALA A 203 -9.81 26.27 6.37
C ALA A 203 -8.81 25.13 6.58
N ALA A 204 -8.31 24.53 5.49
CA ALA A 204 -7.28 23.50 5.54
C ALA A 204 -5.97 24.06 6.14
N SER A 205 -5.51 25.24 5.71
CA SER A 205 -4.28 25.85 6.23
C SER A 205 -4.41 26.18 7.73
N VAL A 206 -5.56 26.73 8.16
CA VAL A 206 -5.85 27.01 9.57
C VAL A 206 -5.93 25.71 10.40
N PHE A 207 -6.52 24.65 9.85
CA PHE A 207 -6.53 23.34 10.50
C PHE A 207 -5.12 22.82 10.76
N TRP A 208 -4.25 22.84 9.75
CA TRP A 208 -2.86 22.38 9.89
C TRP A 208 -2.02 23.28 10.78
N MET A 209 -2.26 24.59 10.79
CA MET A 209 -1.68 25.52 11.75
C MET A 209 -2.10 25.16 13.20
N THR A 210 -3.38 24.83 13.39
CA THR A 210 -3.92 24.44 14.71
C THR A 210 -3.34 23.11 15.19
N LEU A 211 -3.25 22.11 14.30
CA LEU A 211 -2.59 20.84 14.62
C LEU A 211 -1.11 21.03 14.91
N GLY A 212 -0.40 21.82 14.10
CA GLY A 212 1.01 22.14 14.31
C GLY A 212 1.24 22.76 15.70
N ALA A 213 0.41 23.72 16.09
CA ALA A 213 0.50 24.35 17.41
C ALA A 213 0.25 23.33 18.56
N ASN A 214 -0.68 22.39 18.39
CA ASN A 214 -1.02 21.42 19.44
C ASN A 214 -0.10 20.18 19.48
N TRP A 215 0.43 19.74 18.33
CA TRP A 215 1.15 18.46 18.18
C TRP A 215 2.61 18.59 17.74
N SER A 216 3.15 19.79 17.54
CA SER A 216 4.57 20.00 17.19
C SER A 216 5.55 19.29 18.14
N SER A 217 5.25 19.23 19.43
CA SER A 217 6.09 18.53 20.43
C SER A 217 5.97 17.00 20.37
N CYS A 218 4.99 16.47 19.65
CA CYS A 218 4.72 15.04 19.51
C CYS A 218 5.16 14.50 18.14
N TRP A 219 5.26 15.38 17.13
CA TRP A 219 5.60 15.01 15.76
C TRP A 219 7.09 15.10 15.47
N ASN A 220 7.60 14.09 14.77
CA ASN A 220 8.86 14.18 14.05
C ASN A 220 8.61 14.49 12.57
N ALA A 221 7.58 13.87 11.99
CA ALA A 221 7.21 14.08 10.61
C ALA A 221 5.72 13.78 10.38
N VAL A 222 5.16 14.32 9.30
CA VAL A 222 3.79 14.04 8.84
C VAL A 222 3.83 13.81 7.33
N GLU A 223 3.09 12.83 6.82
CA GLU A 223 2.85 12.63 5.40
C GLU A 223 1.63 13.43 4.94
N THR A 224 1.75 14.04 3.76
CA THR A 224 0.69 14.83 3.14
C THR A 224 -0.59 14.04 2.89
N TRP A 225 -0.46 12.78 2.47
CA TRP A 225 -1.59 11.89 2.20
C TRP A 225 -1.11 10.44 2.13
N ASN A 226 -2.02 9.49 2.33
CA ASN A 226 -1.76 8.07 2.11
C ASN A 226 -2.35 7.59 0.78
N GLU A 227 -1.51 7.02 -0.09
CA GLU A 227 -1.90 6.40 -1.36
C GLU A 227 -2.86 7.25 -2.23
N PRO A 228 -2.52 8.54 -2.46
CA PRO A 228 -3.40 9.50 -3.12
C PRO A 228 -3.68 9.19 -4.60
N GLU A 229 -2.90 8.32 -5.22
CA GLU A 229 -3.08 7.85 -6.59
C GLU A 229 -4.02 6.65 -6.72
N GLY A 230 -4.34 5.99 -5.60
CA GLY A 230 -5.27 4.86 -5.54
C GLY A 230 -6.66 5.24 -5.04
N GLY A 231 -7.33 4.27 -4.40
CA GLY A 231 -8.69 4.44 -3.88
C GLY A 231 -8.81 5.52 -2.79
N PHE A 232 -7.76 5.76 -2.01
CA PHE A 232 -7.74 6.82 -0.98
C PHE A 232 -7.75 8.24 -1.56
N GLY A 233 -7.30 8.42 -2.81
CA GLY A 233 -7.47 9.66 -3.56
C GLY A 233 -8.58 9.60 -4.63
N ALA A 234 -9.45 8.59 -4.56
CA ALA A 234 -10.53 8.36 -5.53
C ALA A 234 -10.07 8.28 -7.00
N ASN A 235 -8.83 7.81 -7.22
CA ASN A 235 -8.18 7.73 -8.53
C ASN A 235 -8.16 9.06 -9.29
N LEU A 236 -8.24 10.20 -8.58
CA LEU A 236 -8.14 11.52 -9.20
C LEU A 236 -6.69 11.80 -9.64
N PRO A 237 -6.49 12.64 -10.66
CA PRO A 237 -5.16 13.16 -11.00
C PRO A 237 -4.51 13.95 -9.85
N ALA A 238 -3.18 14.03 -9.87
CA ALA A 238 -2.40 14.64 -8.78
C ALA A 238 -2.72 16.12 -8.53
N ASP A 239 -3.16 16.85 -9.56
CA ASP A 239 -3.55 18.26 -9.44
C ASP A 239 -4.75 18.51 -8.51
N GLN A 240 -5.52 17.48 -8.19
CA GLN A 240 -6.64 17.57 -7.23
C GLN A 240 -6.19 17.36 -5.78
N MET A 241 -5.03 16.73 -5.54
CA MET A 241 -4.46 16.53 -4.19
C MET A 241 -3.56 17.70 -3.78
N MET A 242 -2.77 18.20 -4.73
CA MET A 242 -1.70 19.16 -4.49
C MET A 242 -2.11 20.49 -3.83
N PRO A 243 -3.28 21.09 -4.12
CA PRO A 243 -3.70 22.32 -3.45
C PRO A 243 -3.87 22.14 -1.94
N GLY A 244 -4.43 21.00 -1.51
CA GLY A 244 -4.52 20.62 -0.09
C GLY A 244 -3.15 20.41 0.55
N ALA A 245 -2.22 19.78 -0.17
CA ALA A 245 -0.84 19.59 0.27
C ALA A 245 -0.11 20.91 0.51
N LYS A 246 -0.28 21.88 -0.39
CA LYS A 246 0.31 23.22 -0.27
C LYS A 246 -0.30 23.99 0.90
N ALA A 247 -1.62 23.90 1.10
CA ALA A 247 -2.28 24.50 2.25
C ALA A 247 -1.78 23.90 3.59
N MET A 248 -1.57 22.58 3.63
CA MET A 248 -0.94 21.89 4.76
C MET A 248 0.48 22.39 5.01
N ARG A 249 1.30 22.48 3.97
CA ARG A 249 2.67 23.00 4.04
C ARG A 249 2.69 24.43 4.58
N TYR A 250 1.81 25.32 4.08
CA TYR A 250 1.69 26.69 4.57
C TYR A 250 1.36 26.72 6.07
N GLY A 251 0.31 26.00 6.50
CA GLY A 251 -0.08 25.95 7.92
C GLY A 251 1.01 25.42 8.84
N LEU A 252 1.67 24.31 8.46
CA LEU A 252 2.76 23.73 9.25
C LEU A 252 4.01 24.60 9.27
N TYR A 253 4.35 25.29 8.19
CA TYR A 253 5.49 26.22 8.17
C TYR A 253 5.34 27.32 9.22
N HIS A 254 4.13 27.83 9.42
CA HIS A 254 3.87 28.91 10.38
C HIS A 254 3.73 28.45 11.84
N ALA A 255 3.23 27.24 12.10
CA ALA A 255 3.01 26.76 13.48
C ALA A 255 4.04 25.73 13.97
N ALA A 256 4.67 24.99 13.07
CA ALA A 256 5.54 23.86 13.39
C ALA A 256 6.67 23.67 12.34
N PRO A 257 7.51 24.70 12.08
CA PRO A 257 8.51 24.66 11.00
C PRO A 257 9.56 23.55 11.14
N ALA A 258 9.77 23.02 12.35
CA ALA A 258 10.68 21.91 12.62
C ALA A 258 10.11 20.53 12.22
N VAL A 259 8.79 20.40 12.03
CA VAL A 259 8.15 19.15 11.62
C VAL A 259 8.42 18.92 10.13
N LYS A 260 9.01 17.76 9.80
CA LYS A 260 9.27 17.35 8.42
C LYS A 260 7.96 16.94 7.72
N LEU A 261 7.77 17.38 6.48
CA LEU A 261 6.61 17.04 5.65
C LEU A 261 7.00 16.04 4.56
N GLY A 262 6.32 14.89 4.52
CA GLY A 262 6.48 13.89 3.47
C GLY A 262 5.56 14.15 2.28
N ALA A 263 6.08 13.91 1.07
CA ALA A 263 5.37 14.14 -0.19
C ALA A 263 4.00 13.43 -0.26
N ALA A 264 3.97 12.11 -0.05
CA ALA A 264 2.80 11.26 0.15
C ALA A 264 3.29 9.82 0.33
N GLY A 265 2.54 8.96 1.02
CA GLY A 265 2.79 7.52 1.01
C GLY A 265 2.30 6.90 -0.30
N PHE A 266 3.04 7.08 -1.40
CA PHE A 266 2.67 6.54 -2.71
C PHE A 266 2.62 5.01 -2.70
N THR A 267 1.59 4.39 -3.28
CA THR A 267 1.68 2.97 -3.64
C THR A 267 2.79 2.77 -4.66
N SER A 268 3.25 1.53 -4.83
CA SER A 268 4.36 1.13 -5.71
C SER A 268 4.12 1.35 -7.22
N ILE A 269 3.33 2.35 -7.64
CA ILE A 269 3.26 2.79 -9.03
C ILE A 269 4.65 3.30 -9.44
N ALA A 270 5.05 2.93 -10.66
CA ALA A 270 6.31 3.37 -11.23
C ALA A 270 6.42 4.91 -11.17
N PRO A 271 7.47 5.47 -10.53
CA PRO A 271 7.68 6.93 -10.43
C PRO A 271 7.80 7.66 -11.76
N SER A 272 8.03 6.92 -12.86
CA SER A 272 8.00 7.45 -14.23
C SER A 272 6.58 7.69 -14.77
N GLY A 273 5.55 7.30 -14.02
CA GLY A 273 4.15 7.42 -14.41
C GLY A 273 3.62 8.86 -14.38
N ASN A 274 2.42 9.03 -14.94
CA ASN A 274 1.78 10.34 -15.06
C ASN A 274 1.52 11.01 -13.71
N TYR A 275 1.14 10.24 -12.69
CA TYR A 275 0.80 10.80 -11.38
C TYR A 275 2.00 11.54 -10.76
N HIS A 276 3.16 10.88 -10.68
CA HIS A 276 4.40 11.48 -10.17
C HIS A 276 4.87 12.65 -11.04
N ARG A 277 4.76 12.55 -12.38
CA ARG A 277 5.09 13.67 -13.29
C ARG A 277 4.24 14.89 -12.97
N THR A 278 2.91 14.74 -12.95
CA THR A 278 1.98 15.84 -12.70
C THR A 278 2.13 16.36 -11.26
N ALA A 279 2.35 15.50 -10.26
CA ALA A 279 2.59 15.94 -8.88
C ALA A 279 3.85 16.81 -8.76
N ALA A 280 4.96 16.43 -9.42
CA ALA A 280 6.18 17.24 -9.46
C ALA A 280 5.96 18.59 -10.15
N LYS A 281 5.27 18.60 -11.31
CA LYS A 281 4.85 19.84 -11.99
C LYS A 281 3.97 20.74 -11.12
N ASN A 282 3.15 20.16 -10.25
CA ASN A 282 2.34 20.89 -9.28
C ASN A 282 3.11 21.28 -7.99
N GLY A 283 4.44 21.13 -7.95
CA GLY A 283 5.27 21.64 -6.84
C GLY A 283 5.48 20.66 -5.68
N LEU A 284 5.14 19.37 -5.82
CA LEU A 284 5.27 18.39 -4.74
C LEU A 284 6.67 18.37 -4.10
N LEU A 285 7.72 18.31 -4.93
CA LEU A 285 9.10 18.19 -4.47
C LEU A 285 9.70 19.48 -3.88
N ASP A 286 9.02 20.61 -4.06
CA ASP A 286 9.37 21.89 -3.42
C ASP A 286 8.65 22.05 -2.07
N ASN A 287 7.52 21.35 -1.91
CA ASN A 287 6.68 21.40 -0.73
C ASN A 287 6.91 20.23 0.25
N ALA A 288 7.86 19.34 -0.01
CA ALA A 288 8.20 18.19 0.84
C ALA A 288 9.67 18.20 1.28
N ASP A 289 9.93 17.64 2.46
CA ASP A 289 11.26 17.40 3.04
C ASP A 289 11.79 15.99 2.74
N PHE A 290 10.90 15.07 2.35
CA PHE A 290 11.23 13.71 1.90
C PHE A 290 10.12 13.17 1.00
N VAL A 291 10.46 12.18 0.18
CA VAL A 291 9.47 11.39 -0.56
C VAL A 291 9.27 10.06 0.15
N SER A 292 8.02 9.68 0.33
CA SER A 292 7.67 8.36 0.85
C SER A 292 6.95 7.50 -0.16
N PHE A 293 7.02 6.18 0.02
CA PHE A 293 6.35 5.21 -0.84
C PHE A 293 6.19 3.88 -0.11
N HIS A 294 5.37 3.00 -0.67
CA HIS A 294 5.04 1.68 -0.15
C HIS A 294 5.56 0.60 -1.10
N THR A 295 5.89 -0.59 -0.60
CA THR A 295 6.00 -1.80 -1.43
C THR A 295 5.79 -3.07 -0.64
N TYR A 296 5.09 -4.01 -1.27
CA TYR A 296 4.87 -5.37 -0.77
C TYR A 296 5.60 -6.42 -1.64
N GLY A 297 6.51 -5.94 -2.50
CA GLY A 297 7.37 -6.74 -3.38
C GLY A 297 8.54 -7.42 -2.66
N ASP A 298 9.34 -8.17 -3.42
CA ASP A 298 10.56 -8.80 -2.91
C ASP A 298 11.69 -7.80 -2.64
N ALA A 299 12.65 -8.21 -1.80
CA ALA A 299 13.80 -7.41 -1.44
C ALA A 299 14.60 -6.96 -2.69
N GLU A 300 14.73 -7.78 -3.72
CA GLU A 300 15.40 -7.39 -4.97
C GLU A 300 14.62 -6.33 -5.76
N SER A 301 13.29 -6.42 -5.79
CA SER A 301 12.43 -5.42 -6.44
C SER A 301 12.53 -4.04 -5.78
N LEU A 302 12.87 -3.98 -4.48
CA LEU A 302 13.13 -2.73 -3.77
C LEU A 302 14.34 -1.98 -4.34
N ILE A 303 15.37 -2.68 -4.84
CA ILE A 303 16.51 -2.06 -5.52
C ILE A 303 16.04 -1.34 -6.78
N THR A 304 15.22 -2.02 -7.58
CA THR A 304 14.68 -1.48 -8.82
C THR A 304 13.77 -0.29 -8.56
N LEU A 305 12.87 -0.39 -7.58
CA LEU A 305 11.96 0.69 -7.23
C LEU A 305 12.71 1.92 -6.69
N THR A 306 13.70 1.71 -5.82
CA THR A 306 14.54 2.81 -5.29
C THR A 306 15.30 3.51 -6.41
N ARG A 307 15.84 2.75 -7.37
CA ARG A 307 16.47 3.32 -8.57
C ARG A 307 15.50 4.20 -9.36
N GLN A 308 14.28 3.74 -9.62
CA GLN A 308 13.28 4.53 -10.35
C GLN A 308 12.92 5.84 -9.63
N TYR A 309 12.80 5.80 -8.30
CA TYR A 309 12.60 7.02 -7.50
C TYR A 309 13.80 7.96 -7.59
N ARG A 310 15.03 7.45 -7.52
CA ARG A 310 16.25 8.26 -7.68
C ARG A 310 16.36 8.90 -9.07
N GLU A 311 16.00 8.17 -10.12
CA GLU A 311 15.96 8.70 -11.49
C GLU A 311 14.90 9.79 -11.65
N TRP A 312 13.70 9.59 -11.10
CA TRP A 312 12.65 10.61 -11.10
C TRP A 312 13.06 11.86 -10.31
N LEU A 313 13.69 11.70 -9.14
CA LEU A 313 14.24 12.81 -8.36
C LEU A 313 15.32 13.58 -9.13
N ALA A 314 16.24 12.86 -9.79
CA ALA A 314 17.28 13.48 -10.60
C ALA A 314 16.70 14.27 -11.78
N ALA A 315 15.69 13.72 -12.46
CA ALA A 315 14.98 14.40 -13.56
C ALA A 315 14.28 15.69 -13.12
N ASN A 316 14.02 15.86 -11.82
CA ASN A 316 13.42 17.06 -11.23
C ASN A 316 14.43 17.92 -10.44
N GLY A 317 15.74 17.65 -10.55
CA GLY A 317 16.78 18.43 -9.86
C GLY A 317 16.82 18.23 -8.34
N LYS A 318 16.34 17.09 -7.84
CA LYS A 318 16.19 16.79 -6.40
C LYS A 318 16.93 15.51 -5.98
N SER A 319 18.09 15.22 -6.58
CA SER A 319 18.81 13.96 -6.40
C SER A 319 19.09 13.57 -4.94
N GLY A 320 19.36 14.55 -4.06
CA GLY A 320 19.60 14.35 -2.63
C GLY A 320 18.35 14.28 -1.75
N MET A 321 17.14 14.34 -2.34
CA MET A 321 15.89 14.22 -1.57
C MET A 321 15.86 12.88 -0.80
N PRO A 322 15.58 12.90 0.52
CA PRO A 322 15.45 11.67 1.28
C PRO A 322 14.28 10.80 0.80
N LEU A 323 14.51 9.48 0.81
CA LEU A 323 13.50 8.47 0.49
C LEU A 323 13.14 7.69 1.76
N ARG A 324 11.85 7.61 2.09
CA ARG A 324 11.35 6.78 3.20
C ARG A 324 10.40 5.72 2.68
N LEU A 325 10.64 4.47 3.01
CA LEU A 325 9.69 3.40 2.71
C LEU A 325 8.74 3.27 3.90
N THR A 326 7.54 3.82 3.78
CA THR A 326 6.61 4.03 4.91
C THR A 326 5.63 2.89 5.11
N GLU A 327 5.56 1.96 4.16
CA GLU A 327 4.99 0.62 4.35
C GLU A 327 5.78 -0.42 3.56
N VAL A 328 6.25 -1.46 4.27
CA VAL A 328 6.83 -2.67 3.67
C VAL A 328 6.45 -3.93 4.43
N SER A 329 6.05 -4.97 3.71
CA SER A 329 5.79 -6.27 4.34
C SER A 329 5.65 -7.40 3.32
N ARG A 330 5.43 -8.62 3.84
CA ARG A 330 4.87 -9.73 3.09
C ARG A 330 3.52 -10.15 3.64
N VAL A 331 2.65 -10.48 2.70
CA VAL A 331 1.30 -10.99 2.94
C VAL A 331 1.37 -12.49 3.21
N ALA A 332 0.64 -12.94 4.22
CA ALA A 332 0.19 -14.32 4.28
C ALA A 332 -1.19 -14.42 3.64
N TRP A 333 -1.38 -15.38 2.73
CA TRP A 333 -2.62 -15.48 1.94
C TRP A 333 -3.62 -16.45 2.58
N ASP A 334 -4.89 -16.22 2.27
CA ASP A 334 -6.06 -16.97 2.77
C ASP A 334 -6.15 -17.02 4.30
N ASN A 335 -5.56 -16.02 4.95
CA ASN A 335 -5.51 -15.84 6.39
C ASN A 335 -4.83 -16.97 7.20
N PHE A 336 -4.18 -17.93 6.52
CA PHE A 336 -3.37 -18.97 7.16
C PHE A 336 -1.90 -18.54 7.20
N ARG A 337 -1.14 -19.04 8.19
CA ARG A 337 0.32 -18.93 8.24
C ARG A 337 0.89 -20.27 8.60
N THR A 338 1.26 -21.06 7.60
CA THR A 338 1.97 -22.32 7.85
C THR A 338 3.36 -22.02 8.46
N GLY A 339 4.03 -23.05 8.98
CA GLY A 339 5.42 -22.89 9.46
C GLY A 339 6.36 -22.44 8.34
N GLU A 340 6.18 -23.00 7.14
CA GLU A 340 6.94 -22.65 5.94
C GLU A 340 6.67 -21.21 5.48
N GLU A 341 5.40 -20.81 5.40
CA GLU A 341 5.04 -19.45 5.02
C GLU A 341 5.54 -18.43 6.06
N SER A 342 5.46 -18.77 7.35
CA SER A 342 6.01 -17.95 8.43
C SER A 342 7.53 -17.75 8.28
N LEU A 343 8.26 -18.80 7.92
CA LEU A 343 9.70 -18.74 7.66
C LEU A 343 10.01 -17.88 6.43
N LYS A 344 9.26 -18.06 5.34
CA LYS A 344 9.41 -17.27 4.11
C LYS A 344 9.19 -15.78 4.38
N ILE A 345 8.12 -15.43 5.10
CA ILE A 345 7.85 -14.04 5.50
C ILE A 345 9.00 -13.50 6.36
N ALA A 346 9.43 -14.25 7.38
CA ALA A 346 10.48 -13.80 8.28
C ALA A 346 11.83 -13.57 7.56
N ALA A 347 12.22 -14.48 6.67
CA ALA A 347 13.44 -14.35 5.85
C ALA A 347 13.37 -13.12 4.94
N GLU A 348 12.23 -12.93 4.28
CA GLU A 348 12.02 -11.84 3.34
C GLU A 348 12.05 -10.47 4.03
N LEU A 349 11.44 -10.34 5.21
CA LEU A 349 11.50 -9.09 5.98
C LEU A 349 12.93 -8.76 6.43
N ALA A 350 13.71 -9.76 6.82
CA ALA A 350 15.13 -9.57 7.15
C ALA A 350 15.93 -9.12 5.91
N MET A 351 15.63 -9.65 4.73
CA MET A 351 16.25 -9.20 3.49
C MET A 351 15.78 -7.82 3.04
N GLN A 352 14.51 -7.46 3.24
CA GLN A 352 14.00 -6.10 3.01
C GLN A 352 14.69 -5.09 3.95
N ALA A 353 14.96 -5.46 5.21
CA ALA A 353 15.75 -4.64 6.13
C ALA A 353 17.18 -4.42 5.64
N ALA A 354 17.86 -5.49 5.21
CA ALA A 354 19.20 -5.44 4.67
C ALA A 354 19.25 -4.57 3.39
N VAL A 355 18.42 -4.90 2.39
CA VAL A 355 18.39 -4.18 1.12
C VAL A 355 17.99 -2.72 1.31
N GLY A 356 16.98 -2.42 2.13
CA GLY A 356 16.56 -1.05 2.42
C GLY A 356 17.71 -0.17 2.94
N ARG A 357 18.60 -0.74 3.77
CA ARG A 357 19.81 -0.05 4.23
C ARG A 357 20.84 0.05 3.11
N ALA A 358 21.03 -1.01 2.34
CA ALA A 358 21.99 -1.04 1.24
C ALA A 358 21.69 -0.03 0.13
N VAL A 359 20.41 0.22 -0.17
CA VAL A 359 19.98 1.16 -1.21
C VAL A 359 19.85 2.61 -0.71
N GLY A 360 20.19 2.88 0.55
CA GLY A 360 20.23 4.23 1.11
C GLY A 360 18.86 4.87 1.35
N LEU A 361 17.88 4.10 1.86
CA LEU A 361 16.65 4.71 2.41
C LEU A 361 16.98 5.48 3.71
N GLU A 362 16.32 6.61 3.94
CA GLU A 362 16.45 7.37 5.20
C GLU A 362 15.75 6.62 6.34
N GLN A 363 14.56 6.07 6.08
CA GLN A 363 13.77 5.29 7.03
C GLN A 363 12.96 4.19 6.33
N LEU A 364 12.67 3.13 7.08
CA LEU A 364 11.99 1.91 6.63
C LEU A 364 10.96 1.48 7.68
N TYR A 365 9.68 1.47 7.33
CA TYR A 365 8.58 1.15 8.25
C TYR A 365 7.89 -0.16 7.86
N PHE A 366 8.02 -1.17 8.71
CA PHE A 366 7.41 -2.47 8.45
C PHE A 366 5.91 -2.50 8.82
N PHE A 367 5.09 -3.07 7.94
CA PHE A 367 3.63 -3.13 8.08
C PHE A 367 3.20 -4.54 8.53
N ALA A 368 2.54 -4.74 9.68
CA ALA A 368 2.20 -3.80 10.75
C ALA A 368 2.41 -4.49 12.12
N TYR A 369 2.42 -3.73 13.21
CA TYR A 369 2.70 -4.23 14.56
C TYR A 369 1.71 -5.30 15.02
N TYR A 370 0.42 -5.00 14.99
CA TYR A 370 -0.64 -5.97 15.30
C TYR A 370 -1.10 -6.73 14.05
N GLU A 371 -1.77 -7.86 14.27
CA GLU A 371 -2.45 -8.57 13.19
C GLU A 371 -3.47 -7.65 12.50
N LEU A 372 -3.37 -7.59 11.19
CA LEU A 372 -4.33 -6.90 10.33
C LEU A 372 -4.78 -7.86 9.23
N LYS A 373 -6.09 -7.99 9.07
CA LYS A 373 -6.73 -8.79 8.01
C LYS A 373 -7.37 -7.88 7.00
N GLU A 374 -6.98 -8.02 5.74
CA GLU A 374 -7.52 -7.29 4.60
C GLU A 374 -7.99 -8.27 3.53
N GLY A 375 -9.28 -8.62 3.57
CA GLY A 375 -9.82 -9.67 2.72
C GLY A 375 -9.18 -11.03 3.04
N ASN A 376 -8.45 -11.59 2.09
CA ASN A 376 -7.69 -12.84 2.26
C ASN A 376 -6.21 -12.61 2.60
N LYS A 377 -5.82 -11.39 2.96
CA LYS A 377 -4.44 -11.05 3.33
C LYS A 377 -4.32 -10.90 4.84
N THR A 378 -3.32 -11.53 5.45
CA THR A 378 -2.95 -11.33 6.85
C THR A 378 -1.55 -10.74 6.97
N PHE A 379 -1.48 -9.57 7.60
CA PHE A 379 -0.25 -8.92 8.05
C PHE A 379 -0.09 -9.07 9.58
N GLY A 380 1.02 -8.56 10.13
CA GLY A 380 1.20 -8.50 11.57
C GLY A 380 2.47 -9.15 12.08
N PHE A 381 3.11 -8.49 13.04
CA PHE A 381 4.23 -9.02 13.82
C PHE A 381 3.78 -9.76 15.08
N LEU A 382 2.66 -9.34 15.66
CA LEU A 382 2.03 -10.02 16.78
C LEU A 382 0.86 -10.89 16.32
N ALA A 383 0.66 -12.01 16.99
CA ALA A 383 -0.55 -12.81 16.84
C ALA A 383 -1.75 -12.13 17.56
N PRO A 384 -3.00 -12.59 17.35
CA PRO A 384 -4.18 -12.03 18.03
C PRO A 384 -4.09 -12.05 19.56
N ASP A 385 -3.39 -13.05 20.11
CA ASP A 385 -3.08 -13.17 21.53
C ASP A 385 -1.96 -12.24 22.02
N ARG A 386 -1.45 -11.37 21.13
CA ARG A 386 -0.36 -10.40 21.33
C ARG A 386 1.02 -11.01 21.56
N THR A 387 1.20 -12.31 21.33
CA THR A 387 2.52 -12.96 21.38
C THR A 387 3.31 -12.75 20.07
N PRO A 388 4.66 -12.71 20.12
CA PRO A 388 5.47 -12.46 18.93
C PRO A 388 5.33 -13.57 17.89
N ARG A 389 5.37 -13.21 16.61
CA ARG A 389 5.57 -14.16 15.51
C ARG A 389 7.06 -14.27 15.16
N LEU A 390 7.44 -15.33 14.44
CA LEU A 390 8.81 -15.50 13.93
C LEU A 390 9.27 -14.30 13.09
N SER A 391 8.36 -13.69 12.31
CA SER A 391 8.64 -12.46 11.55
C SER A 391 9.09 -11.30 12.44
N PHE A 392 8.58 -11.21 13.67
CA PHE A 392 8.98 -10.16 14.60
C PHE A 392 10.37 -10.43 15.18
N ALA A 393 10.67 -11.68 15.51
CA ALA A 393 12.02 -12.08 15.90
C ALA A 393 13.05 -11.76 14.81
N ALA A 394 12.73 -12.06 13.55
CA ALA A 394 13.56 -11.73 12.40
C ALA A 394 13.80 -10.22 12.24
N PHE A 395 12.72 -9.43 12.31
CA PHE A 395 12.81 -7.97 12.23
C PHE A 395 13.68 -7.39 13.36
N LEU A 396 13.44 -7.78 14.62
CA LEU A 396 14.21 -7.28 15.77
C LEU A 396 15.68 -7.72 15.72
N GLN A 397 15.97 -8.90 15.16
CA GLN A 397 17.33 -9.32 14.89
C GLN A 397 17.99 -8.44 13.82
N SER A 398 17.29 -8.09 12.74
CA SER A 398 17.79 -7.13 11.75
C SER A 398 18.07 -5.76 12.38
N VAL A 399 17.17 -5.24 13.22
CA VAL A 399 17.37 -3.99 13.97
C VAL A 399 18.67 -4.07 14.79
N ARG A 400 18.83 -5.14 15.58
CA ARG A 400 20.01 -5.34 16.44
C ARG A 400 21.31 -5.34 15.65
N ARG A 401 21.35 -5.98 14.48
CA ARG A 401 22.57 -6.22 13.70
C ARG A 401 22.90 -5.13 12.69
N LEU A 402 21.88 -4.50 12.12
CA LEU A 402 22.05 -3.48 11.08
C LEU A 402 21.89 -2.05 11.62
N GLY A 403 21.50 -1.88 12.89
CA GLY A 403 21.48 -0.58 13.54
C GLY A 403 22.85 0.10 13.54
N HIS A 404 22.87 1.35 13.10
CA HIS A 404 24.03 2.23 12.93
C HIS A 404 25.11 1.72 11.97
N THR A 405 24.76 0.83 11.03
CA THR A 405 25.71 0.35 10.02
C THR A 405 25.57 1.10 8.69
N ARG A 406 26.61 1.03 7.85
CA ARG A 406 26.61 1.48 6.46
C ARG A 406 26.92 0.30 5.56
N TYR A 407 26.31 0.27 4.37
CA TYR A 407 26.57 -0.79 3.42
C TYR A 407 27.95 -0.62 2.76
N ALA A 408 28.76 -1.67 2.79
CA ALA A 408 30.12 -1.68 2.26
C ALA A 408 30.18 -2.28 0.85
N GLY A 409 29.47 -3.39 0.60
CA GLY A 409 29.45 -4.05 -0.70
C GLY A 409 28.94 -5.49 -0.63
N LYS A 410 28.99 -6.21 -1.75
CA LYS A 410 28.67 -7.64 -1.82
C LYS A 410 29.93 -8.48 -1.67
N LEU A 411 29.91 -9.45 -0.77
CA LEU A 411 30.98 -10.44 -0.66
C LEU A 411 30.85 -11.47 -1.80
N ARG A 412 31.97 -11.74 -2.48
CA ARG A 412 32.04 -12.84 -3.46
C ARG A 412 32.25 -14.17 -2.74
N THR A 413 31.22 -15.01 -2.71
CA THR A 413 31.26 -16.25 -1.90
C THR A 413 31.73 -17.48 -2.67
N GLY A 414 31.49 -17.53 -3.98
CA GLY A 414 31.70 -18.74 -4.79
C GLY A 414 30.80 -19.93 -4.41
N ASN A 415 29.89 -19.76 -3.42
CA ASN A 415 29.07 -20.82 -2.87
C ASN A 415 27.65 -20.73 -3.42
N ARG A 416 27.22 -21.75 -4.17
CA ARG A 416 25.90 -21.80 -4.83
C ARG A 416 24.72 -21.83 -3.84
N MET A 417 24.94 -22.17 -2.58
CA MET A 417 23.92 -22.13 -1.53
C MET A 417 23.62 -20.70 -1.04
N ILE A 418 24.54 -19.76 -1.27
CA ILE A 418 24.40 -18.36 -0.87
C ILE A 418 23.92 -17.57 -2.09
N ARG A 419 22.67 -17.09 -2.01
CA ARG A 419 22.05 -16.27 -3.07
C ARG A 419 22.61 -14.85 -3.06
N SER A 420 22.82 -14.31 -1.87
CA SER A 420 23.42 -12.99 -1.70
C SER A 420 24.20 -12.90 -0.38
N ALA A 421 25.27 -12.11 -0.36
CA ALA A 421 26.08 -11.85 0.82
C ALA A 421 26.41 -10.36 0.90
N ARG A 422 25.67 -9.62 1.73
CA ARG A 422 25.79 -8.16 1.85
C ARG A 422 26.56 -7.80 3.12
N VAL A 423 27.62 -7.00 2.98
CA VAL A 423 28.49 -6.61 4.08
C VAL A 423 28.15 -5.19 4.51
N TYR A 424 28.02 -4.99 5.83
CA TYR A 424 27.79 -3.71 6.46
C TYR A 424 28.87 -3.44 7.51
N THR A 425 29.30 -2.19 7.62
CA THR A 425 30.31 -1.72 8.57
C THR A 425 29.70 -0.73 9.56
N GLY A 426 30.18 -0.71 10.80
CA GLY A 426 29.81 0.28 11.80
C GLY A 426 30.71 0.22 13.03
N ASP A 427 30.42 1.00 14.05
CA ASP A 427 31.27 1.14 15.24
C ASP A 427 31.44 -0.16 16.04
N ARG A 428 30.56 -1.15 15.81
CA ARG A 428 30.58 -2.48 16.47
C ARG A 428 31.20 -3.57 15.58
N GLY A 429 31.94 -3.18 14.55
CA GLY A 429 32.53 -4.09 13.56
C GLY A 429 31.65 -4.28 12.31
N CYS A 430 31.90 -5.38 11.62
CA CYS A 430 31.21 -5.76 10.39
C CYS A 430 30.10 -6.79 10.63
N VAL A 431 29.04 -6.69 9.84
CA VAL A 431 27.99 -7.69 9.73
C VAL A 431 27.86 -8.11 8.27
N THR A 432 28.05 -9.40 7.99
CA THR A 432 27.70 -10.00 6.70
C THR A 432 26.34 -10.67 6.82
N VAL A 433 25.36 -10.19 6.06
CA VAL A 433 24.03 -10.80 5.94
C VAL A 433 24.04 -11.75 4.75
N LEU A 434 23.90 -13.04 5.03
CA LEU A 434 23.79 -14.09 4.03
C LEU A 434 22.34 -14.44 3.79
N GLU A 435 21.91 -14.40 2.53
CA GLU A 435 20.68 -15.04 2.07
C GLU A 435 21.04 -16.41 1.50
N THR A 436 20.42 -17.46 2.02
CA THR A 436 20.80 -18.84 1.70
C THR A 436 19.59 -19.68 1.28
N ALA A 437 19.84 -20.78 0.58
CA ALA A 437 18.81 -21.78 0.29
C ALA A 437 18.42 -22.65 1.52
N GLY A 438 19.11 -22.48 2.65
CA GLY A 438 19.02 -23.37 3.82
C GLY A 438 19.79 -24.67 3.61
N GLY A 439 20.60 -25.06 4.60
CA GLY A 439 21.46 -26.23 4.58
C GLY A 439 22.88 -25.98 4.06
N GLY A 440 23.82 -26.84 4.47
CA GLY A 440 25.23 -26.78 4.09
C GLY A 440 26.11 -25.91 4.99
N THR A 441 27.32 -25.64 4.51
CA THR A 441 28.34 -24.83 5.20
C THR A 441 28.95 -23.80 4.26
N PHE A 442 29.53 -22.74 4.83
CA PHE A 442 30.31 -21.74 4.12
C PHE A 442 31.64 -21.56 4.85
N ALA A 443 32.75 -21.43 4.13
CA ALA A 443 34.05 -21.09 4.70
C ALA A 443 34.35 -19.62 4.36
N PRO A 444 34.09 -18.67 5.28
CA PRO A 444 34.34 -17.27 5.02
C PRO A 444 35.85 -17.03 4.83
N PRO A 445 36.27 -16.24 3.82
CA PRO A 445 37.68 -15.92 3.60
C PRO A 445 38.24 -14.87 4.59
N TYR A 446 37.59 -14.68 5.73
CA TYR A 446 37.95 -13.75 6.79
C TYR A 446 37.49 -14.29 8.15
N PRO A 447 38.11 -13.86 9.27
CA PRO A 447 37.72 -14.30 10.60
C PRO A 447 36.28 -13.93 10.95
N VAL A 448 35.51 -14.89 11.46
CA VAL A 448 34.15 -14.69 11.98
C VAL A 448 34.16 -14.88 13.49
N CYS A 449 33.78 -13.84 14.23
CA CYS A 449 33.72 -13.84 15.69
C CYS A 449 32.46 -14.53 16.19
N ARG A 450 31.34 -14.41 15.46
CA ARG A 450 30.05 -15.00 15.85
C ARG A 450 29.14 -15.25 14.65
N VAL A 451 28.39 -16.35 14.70
CA VAL A 451 27.34 -16.68 13.73
C VAL A 451 25.99 -16.66 14.43
N GLU A 452 25.02 -15.97 13.83
CA GLU A 452 23.66 -15.88 14.37
C GLU A 452 22.60 -16.21 13.33
N GLY A 453 21.57 -16.91 13.78
CA GLY A 453 20.41 -17.26 12.96
C GLY A 453 19.43 -16.10 12.80
N LEU A 454 18.39 -16.34 12.01
CA LEU A 454 17.33 -15.37 11.71
C LEU A 454 16.66 -14.84 12.99
N ASP A 455 16.49 -15.69 14.01
CA ASP A 455 15.83 -15.38 15.28
C ASP A 455 16.78 -14.87 16.38
N GLY A 456 18.06 -14.62 16.04
CA GLY A 456 19.07 -14.14 16.98
C GLY A 456 19.72 -15.21 17.85
N ARG A 457 19.44 -16.50 17.62
CA ARG A 457 20.16 -17.59 18.28
C ARG A 457 21.60 -17.66 17.80
N VAL A 458 22.51 -18.12 18.66
CA VAL A 458 23.88 -18.43 18.25
C VAL A 458 23.90 -19.75 17.50
N ILE A 459 24.56 -19.77 16.34
CA ILE A 459 24.84 -20.99 15.59
C ILE A 459 26.29 -21.36 15.89
N ALA A 460 26.52 -22.59 16.35
CA ALA A 460 27.86 -23.08 16.61
C ALA A 460 28.63 -23.20 15.28
N GLY A 461 29.82 -22.60 15.19
CA GLY A 461 30.74 -22.80 14.08
C GLY A 461 31.37 -24.20 14.11
N ASN A 462 31.89 -24.64 12.97
CA ASN A 462 32.64 -25.88 12.88
C ASN A 462 34.10 -25.66 13.30
N ALA A 463 34.76 -26.74 13.75
CA ALA A 463 36.15 -26.68 14.21
C ALA A 463 37.16 -26.27 13.13
N ASP A 464 36.80 -26.44 11.85
CA ASP A 464 37.60 -26.07 10.69
C ASP A 464 37.43 -24.59 10.27
N GLY A 465 36.66 -23.81 11.04
CA GLY A 465 36.35 -22.41 10.74
C GLY A 465 35.19 -22.22 9.76
N SER A 466 34.60 -23.29 9.23
CA SER A 466 33.39 -23.18 8.41
C SER A 466 32.15 -22.90 9.26
N VAL A 467 31.19 -22.17 8.69
CA VAL A 467 29.95 -21.76 9.34
C VAL A 467 28.76 -22.57 8.79
N PRO A 468 27.92 -23.18 9.64
CA PRO A 468 26.68 -23.81 9.19
C PRO A 468 25.67 -22.77 8.67
N LEU A 469 24.90 -23.15 7.64
CA LEU A 469 23.86 -22.31 7.05
C LEU A 469 22.44 -22.90 7.26
N PRO A 470 21.96 -23.06 8.50
CA PRO A 470 20.68 -23.74 8.76
C PRO A 470 19.45 -22.93 8.35
N ASP A 471 19.59 -21.61 8.23
CA ASP A 471 18.49 -20.67 8.04
C ASP A 471 18.56 -20.00 6.66
N PRO A 472 17.42 -19.57 6.10
CA PRO A 472 17.39 -18.77 4.87
C PRO A 472 18.08 -17.41 5.01
N VAL A 473 18.28 -16.92 6.24
CA VAL A 473 19.12 -15.74 6.52
C VAL A 473 20.04 -16.03 7.70
N VAL A 474 21.33 -15.76 7.53
CA VAL A 474 22.36 -15.93 8.56
C VAL A 474 23.20 -14.66 8.68
N TYR A 475 23.51 -14.25 9.91
CA TYR A 475 24.35 -13.09 10.20
C TYR A 475 25.73 -13.56 10.65
N LEU A 476 26.78 -13.12 9.94
CA LEU A 476 28.17 -13.30 10.37
C LEU A 476 28.69 -11.99 10.96
N LEU A 477 29.20 -12.04 12.18
CA LEU A 477 29.81 -10.90 12.86
C LEU A 477 31.32 -11.06 12.82
N SER A 478 32.01 -10.00 12.41
CA SER A 478 33.47 -9.94 12.28
C SER A 478 33.96 -8.56 12.71
N ASP A 479 35.21 -8.44 13.15
CA ASP A 479 35.78 -7.13 13.48
C ASP A 479 35.99 -6.30 12.19
N THR A 480 36.49 -6.96 11.14
CA THR A 480 36.74 -6.35 9.82
C THR A 480 36.43 -7.34 8.70
N VAL A 481 36.09 -6.84 7.51
CA VAL A 481 36.04 -7.61 6.27
C VAL A 481 36.95 -6.92 5.24
N PRO A 482 37.96 -7.60 4.68
CA PRO A 482 38.86 -6.99 3.69
C PRO A 482 38.12 -6.45 2.46
N GLU A 483 38.45 -5.23 2.05
CA GLU A 483 37.76 -4.53 0.95
C GLU A 483 37.95 -5.23 -0.41
N GLU A 484 39.09 -5.89 -0.62
CA GLU A 484 39.40 -6.64 -1.84
C GLU A 484 38.47 -7.85 -2.08
N LEU A 485 37.75 -8.30 -1.04
CA LEU A 485 36.75 -9.36 -1.13
C LEU A 485 35.37 -8.83 -1.52
N LEU A 486 35.19 -7.51 -1.52
CA LEU A 486 33.92 -6.85 -1.76
C LEU A 486 33.81 -6.38 -3.22
N ASP A 487 32.67 -6.68 -3.82
CA ASP A 487 32.18 -5.95 -4.98
C ASP A 487 31.47 -4.68 -4.52
N THR A 488 32.07 -3.53 -4.82
CA THR A 488 31.54 -2.18 -4.53
C THR A 488 30.91 -1.52 -5.76
N GLY A 489 30.93 -2.20 -6.92
CA GLY A 489 30.35 -1.72 -8.17
C GLY A 489 28.84 -1.95 -8.31
N THR A 490 28.18 -2.40 -7.23
CA THR A 490 26.80 -2.87 -7.25
C THR A 490 25.79 -1.72 -7.39
N PRO A 491 24.57 -2.01 -7.87
CA PRO A 491 23.48 -1.02 -7.90
C PRO A 491 23.22 -0.38 -6.53
N GLU A 492 23.27 -1.17 -5.45
CA GLU A 492 23.08 -0.68 -4.08
C GLU A 492 24.14 0.36 -3.68
N ASN A 493 25.43 0.11 -3.97
CA ASN A 493 26.49 1.09 -3.69
C ASN A 493 26.24 2.44 -4.40
N ARG A 494 25.77 2.40 -5.66
CA ARG A 494 25.44 3.62 -6.42
C ARG A 494 24.25 4.36 -5.82
N LEU A 495 23.21 3.64 -5.40
CA LEU A 495 22.03 4.22 -4.75
C LEU A 495 22.36 4.81 -3.38
N ALA A 496 23.19 4.13 -2.58
CA ALA A 496 23.68 4.63 -1.31
C ALA A 496 24.50 5.92 -1.46
N ALA A 497 25.32 6.02 -2.51
CA ALA A 497 26.07 7.24 -2.82
C ALA A 497 25.13 8.42 -3.12
N LEU A 498 24.06 8.20 -3.91
CA LEU A 498 23.04 9.23 -4.18
C LEU A 498 22.29 9.65 -2.91
N ALA A 499 22.06 8.72 -1.98
CA ALA A 499 21.45 9.02 -0.69
C ALA A 499 22.34 9.87 0.23
N GLY A 500 23.65 9.90 -0.02
CA GLY A 500 24.62 10.74 0.69
C GLY A 500 24.70 12.18 0.19
N LEU A 501 24.00 12.52 -0.89
CA LEU A 501 23.93 13.91 -1.38
C LEU A 501 23.15 14.80 -0.38
N PRO A 502 23.48 16.09 -0.29
CA PRO A 502 22.74 17.02 0.57
C PRO A 502 21.24 17.04 0.20
N ALA A 503 20.39 17.06 1.24
CA ALA A 503 18.96 17.26 1.03
C ALA A 503 18.70 18.63 0.40
N PRO A 504 17.73 18.75 -0.53
CA PRO A 504 17.36 20.05 -1.10
C PRO A 504 16.89 21.03 -0.02
N ASP A 505 17.24 22.30 -0.18
CA ASP A 505 16.78 23.35 0.74
C ASP A 505 15.26 23.49 0.72
N ARG A 506 14.71 23.74 1.91
CA ARG A 506 13.29 23.99 2.10
C ARG A 506 12.98 25.45 1.77
N THR A 507 12.34 25.71 0.64
CA THR A 507 11.85 27.07 0.32
C THR A 507 10.63 27.41 1.18
N PRO A 508 10.46 28.68 1.60
CA PRO A 508 9.21 29.14 2.19
C PRO A 508 8.03 28.86 1.23
N PRO A 509 6.88 28.38 1.72
CA PRO A 509 5.72 28.18 0.87
C PRO A 509 5.13 29.50 0.42
N SER A 510 4.66 29.55 -0.83
CA SER A 510 3.86 30.67 -1.33
C SER A 510 2.56 30.80 -0.50
N PRO A 511 2.12 32.02 -0.16
CA PRO A 511 0.78 32.22 0.39
C PRO A 511 -0.32 32.05 -0.68
N LEU A 512 0.04 32.12 -1.97
CA LEU A 512 -0.86 31.86 -3.06
C LEU A 512 -0.89 30.36 -3.40
N VAL A 513 -2.09 29.80 -3.54
CA VAL A 513 -2.28 28.40 -3.95
C VAL A 513 -3.25 28.33 -5.10
N LEU A 514 -2.77 27.80 -6.22
CA LEU A 514 -3.54 27.51 -7.42
C LEU A 514 -4.32 26.21 -7.25
N PHE A 515 -5.62 26.27 -7.51
CA PHE A 515 -6.50 25.11 -7.53
C PHE A 515 -7.34 25.10 -8.81
N PRO A 516 -6.99 24.24 -9.77
CA PRO A 516 -7.79 24.10 -10.97
C PRO A 516 -8.97 23.14 -10.79
N HIS A 517 -10.10 23.53 -11.38
CA HIS A 517 -11.37 22.84 -11.36
C HIS A 517 -11.82 22.58 -12.80
N PRO A 518 -11.34 21.49 -13.43
CA PRO A 518 -11.83 21.12 -14.74
C PRO A 518 -13.28 20.64 -14.64
N ASP A 519 -14.10 21.01 -15.62
CA ASP A 519 -15.49 20.54 -15.66
C ASP A 519 -15.54 19.05 -16.00
N PHE A 520 -15.79 18.25 -14.97
CA PHE A 520 -15.93 16.81 -15.11
C PHE A 520 -17.10 16.39 -16.01
N GLN A 521 -18.07 17.25 -16.31
CA GLN A 521 -19.11 16.93 -17.29
C GLN A 521 -18.60 16.99 -18.73
N ALA A 522 -17.63 17.85 -19.02
CA ALA A 522 -16.96 17.94 -20.32
C ALA A 522 -15.83 16.90 -20.48
N ILE A 523 -15.37 16.32 -19.37
CA ILE A 523 -14.32 15.28 -19.37
C ILE A 523 -14.91 13.90 -19.66
N SER A 524 -14.42 13.26 -20.72
CA SER A 524 -14.82 11.90 -21.09
C SER A 524 -14.42 10.87 -20.04
N ARG A 525 -13.15 10.90 -19.57
CA ARG A 525 -12.58 9.98 -18.56
C ARG A 525 -11.54 10.66 -17.69
N TYR A 526 -11.32 10.15 -16.48
CA TYR A 526 -10.15 10.53 -15.69
C TYR A 526 -9.55 9.32 -14.99
N SER A 527 -8.25 9.35 -14.75
CA SER A 527 -7.58 8.43 -13.83
C SER A 527 -6.26 9.03 -13.34
N SER A 528 -5.82 8.62 -12.16
CA SER A 528 -4.52 9.00 -11.59
C SER A 528 -3.37 8.72 -12.55
N ALA A 529 -3.41 7.59 -13.25
CA ALA A 529 -2.37 7.14 -14.17
C ALA A 529 -2.30 7.90 -15.50
N GLY A 530 -3.26 8.76 -15.86
CA GLY A 530 -3.05 9.59 -17.06
C GLY A 530 -3.79 10.91 -17.15
N GLY A 531 -4.37 11.40 -16.05
CA GLY A 531 -5.05 12.69 -16.08
C GLY A 531 -6.42 12.61 -16.74
N TYR A 532 -6.76 13.62 -17.53
CA TYR A 532 -8.09 13.87 -18.08
C TYR A 532 -8.17 13.51 -19.57
N THR A 533 -9.01 12.56 -19.93
CA THR A 533 -9.25 12.20 -21.33
C THR A 533 -10.40 13.01 -21.90
N ILE A 534 -10.16 13.67 -23.03
CA ILE A 534 -11.12 14.56 -23.69
C ILE A 534 -11.14 14.28 -25.20
N ALA A 535 -12.31 14.35 -25.82
CA ALA A 535 -12.43 14.18 -27.27
C ALA A 535 -11.96 15.44 -28.00
N ALA A 536 -11.36 15.26 -29.19
CA ALA A 536 -11.04 16.37 -30.08
C ALA A 536 -12.29 17.21 -30.37
N GLY A 537 -12.13 18.52 -30.45
CA GLY A 537 -13.25 19.44 -30.70
C GLY A 537 -14.22 19.62 -29.53
N THR A 538 -14.00 19.00 -28.36
CA THR A 538 -14.84 19.20 -27.16
C THR A 538 -14.24 20.32 -26.29
N PRO A 539 -14.93 21.47 -26.13
CA PRO A 539 -14.49 22.50 -25.20
C PRO A 539 -14.65 22.02 -23.75
N VAL A 540 -13.62 22.23 -22.94
CA VAL A 540 -13.59 21.87 -21.52
C VAL A 540 -13.38 23.13 -20.71
N PRO A 541 -14.41 23.61 -20.00
CA PRO A 541 -14.26 24.67 -19.01
C PRO A 541 -13.29 24.23 -17.89
N VAL A 542 -12.38 25.12 -17.52
CA VAL A 542 -11.47 24.94 -16.38
C VAL A 542 -11.50 26.22 -15.57
N GLY A 543 -12.13 26.15 -14.39
CA GLY A 543 -12.10 27.26 -13.46
C GLY A 543 -10.85 27.18 -12.59
N LEU A 544 -10.09 28.25 -12.47
CA LEU A 544 -8.90 28.35 -11.62
C LEU A 544 -9.23 29.21 -10.40
N ASP A 545 -9.23 28.60 -9.21
CA ASP A 545 -9.21 29.34 -7.96
C ASP A 545 -7.76 29.68 -7.59
N ILE A 546 -7.48 30.96 -7.42
CA ILE A 546 -6.23 31.46 -6.82
C ILE A 546 -6.56 31.82 -5.38
N TRP A 547 -6.17 30.97 -4.45
CA TRP A 547 -6.35 31.20 -3.01
C TRP A 547 -5.21 32.04 -2.47
N ASN A 548 -5.50 32.91 -1.51
CA ASN A 548 -4.53 33.63 -0.71
C ASN A 548 -4.71 33.23 0.76
N LEU A 549 -3.72 32.52 1.27
CA LEU A 549 -3.73 31.97 2.63
C LEU A 549 -3.25 32.95 3.70
N SER A 550 -2.74 34.12 3.27
CA SER A 550 -2.19 35.15 4.15
C SER A 550 -3.24 36.20 4.54
N ALA A 551 -2.92 36.97 5.59
CA ALA A 551 -3.76 38.06 6.08
C ALA A 551 -3.63 39.37 5.27
N GLU A 552 -2.81 39.39 4.22
CA GLU A 552 -2.56 40.56 3.38
C GLU A 552 -3.02 40.28 1.95
N ALA A 553 -3.51 41.30 1.25
CA ALA A 553 -3.86 41.16 -0.16
C ALA A 553 -2.59 40.88 -0.96
N GLN A 554 -2.68 40.04 -1.97
CA GLN A 554 -1.54 39.71 -2.84
C GLN A 554 -1.82 40.23 -4.25
N GLU A 555 -0.92 41.08 -4.74
CA GLU A 555 -0.81 41.41 -6.15
C GLU A 555 0.09 40.38 -6.82
N ALA A 556 -0.39 39.81 -7.92
CA ALA A 556 0.30 38.72 -8.59
C ALA A 556 0.10 38.75 -10.10
N GLU A 557 1.04 38.15 -10.81
CA GLU A 557 0.98 37.91 -12.25
C GLU A 557 0.68 36.44 -12.50
N LEU A 558 -0.40 36.15 -13.22
CA LEU A 558 -0.72 34.81 -13.69
C LEU A 558 -0.22 34.64 -15.13
N SER A 559 0.42 33.51 -15.40
CA SER A 559 0.72 33.04 -16.76
C SER A 559 0.19 31.63 -16.99
N VAL A 560 -0.19 31.36 -18.25
CA VAL A 560 -0.69 30.07 -18.72
C VAL A 560 0.17 29.61 -19.88
N ASP A 561 0.69 28.39 -19.77
CA ASP A 561 1.39 27.69 -20.85
C ASP A 561 0.64 26.39 -21.16
N THR A 562 0.32 26.17 -22.42
CA THR A 562 -0.40 24.96 -22.82
C THR A 562 -0.21 24.63 -24.29
N GLY A 563 -0.12 23.32 -24.57
CA GLY A 563 -0.23 22.79 -25.93
C GLY A 563 -1.68 22.61 -26.40
N LEU A 564 -2.68 22.80 -25.52
CA LEU A 564 -4.09 22.76 -25.87
C LEU A 564 -4.51 24.03 -26.61
N MET A 565 -5.64 23.97 -27.32
CA MET A 565 -6.25 25.18 -27.84
C MET A 565 -6.93 25.93 -26.70
N LEU A 566 -6.41 27.11 -26.34
CA LEU A 566 -7.07 28.02 -25.40
C LEU A 566 -8.20 28.77 -26.13
N VAL A 567 -9.44 28.34 -25.90
CA VAL A 567 -10.65 28.87 -26.55
C VAL A 567 -11.19 30.10 -25.81
N ALA A 568 -11.00 30.17 -24.50
CA ALA A 568 -11.36 31.31 -23.67
C ALA A 568 -10.41 31.45 -22.47
N GLY A 569 -10.21 32.68 -22.01
CA GLY A 569 -9.28 33.05 -20.95
C GLY A 569 -8.03 33.77 -21.48
N GLU A 570 -7.38 34.55 -20.63
CA GLU A 570 -6.17 35.30 -20.97
C GLU A 570 -4.92 34.51 -20.56
N ALA A 571 -3.96 34.36 -21.48
CA ALA A 571 -2.73 33.60 -21.23
C ALA A 571 -1.78 34.30 -20.24
N ALA A 572 -1.93 35.61 -20.02
CA ALA A 572 -1.23 36.36 -18.99
C ALA A 572 -2.14 37.48 -18.48
N GLN A 573 -2.22 37.66 -17.15
CA GLN A 573 -3.00 38.74 -16.54
C GLN A 573 -2.57 39.03 -15.10
N SER A 574 -2.62 40.31 -14.71
CA SER A 574 -2.45 40.75 -13.33
C SER A 574 -3.71 40.44 -12.51
N VAL A 575 -3.53 39.99 -11.27
CA VAL A 575 -4.62 39.66 -10.36
C VAL A 575 -4.34 40.16 -8.95
N ILE A 576 -5.37 40.70 -8.30
CA ILE A 576 -5.35 41.03 -6.87
C ILE A 576 -6.21 40.00 -6.14
N VAL A 577 -5.60 39.26 -5.22
CA VAL A 577 -6.28 38.23 -4.43
C VAL A 577 -6.48 38.74 -3.01
N PRO A 578 -7.73 38.81 -2.51
CA PRO A 578 -8.02 39.38 -1.19
C PRO A 578 -7.40 38.54 -0.05
N PRO A 579 -7.13 39.14 1.12
CA PRO A 579 -6.68 38.43 2.32
C PRO A 579 -7.59 37.25 2.67
N CYS A 580 -7.01 36.12 3.06
CA CYS A 580 -7.72 34.93 3.54
C CYS A 580 -8.87 34.48 2.60
N GLY A 581 -8.75 34.78 1.31
CA GLY A 581 -9.82 34.65 0.32
C GLY A 581 -9.32 33.99 -0.96
N LYS A 582 -10.11 34.14 -2.02
CA LYS A 582 -9.73 33.64 -3.35
C LYS A 582 -10.27 34.51 -4.47
N LYS A 583 -9.64 34.41 -5.63
CA LYS A 583 -10.13 34.93 -6.91
C LYS A 583 -10.32 33.77 -7.88
N ARG A 584 -11.46 33.71 -8.55
CA ARG A 584 -11.75 32.76 -9.63
C ARG A 584 -11.47 33.40 -10.98
N LEU A 585 -10.80 32.65 -11.85
CA LEU A 585 -10.61 32.96 -13.27
C LEU A 585 -11.07 31.75 -14.08
N ASP A 586 -11.72 31.96 -15.21
CA ASP A 586 -12.29 30.88 -16.01
C ASP A 586 -11.57 30.77 -17.35
N PHE A 587 -11.21 29.54 -17.70
CA PHE A 587 -10.57 29.17 -18.95
C PHE A 587 -11.43 28.14 -19.68
N THR A 588 -11.27 28.03 -20.99
CA THR A 588 -11.81 26.91 -21.76
C THR A 588 -10.74 26.40 -22.69
N VAL A 589 -10.42 25.11 -22.57
CA VAL A 589 -9.41 24.45 -23.40
C VAL A 589 -10.04 23.39 -24.27
N MET A 590 -9.38 23.07 -25.38
CA MET A 590 -9.83 22.04 -26.29
C MET A 590 -8.64 21.27 -26.83
N MET A 591 -8.83 19.96 -27.01
CA MET A 591 -7.81 19.11 -27.62
C MET A 591 -7.70 19.46 -29.12
N PRO A 592 -6.50 19.80 -29.62
CA PRO A 592 -6.27 19.99 -31.05
C PRO A 592 -6.60 18.72 -31.84
N GLU A 593 -7.09 18.88 -33.07
CA GLU A 593 -7.26 17.74 -33.97
C GLU A 593 -5.91 17.05 -34.25
N GLY A 594 -5.90 15.72 -34.32
CA GLY A 594 -4.70 14.94 -34.60
C GLY A 594 -3.70 14.81 -33.44
N ALA A 595 -3.98 15.38 -32.26
CA ALA A 595 -3.16 15.17 -31.07
C ALA A 595 -3.07 13.67 -30.73
N ALA A 596 -1.85 13.14 -30.64
CA ALA A 596 -1.59 11.72 -30.35
C ALA A 596 -0.94 11.49 -28.96
N ALA A 597 -0.46 12.56 -28.32
CA ALA A 597 0.21 12.52 -27.03
C ALA A 597 -0.54 13.38 -25.99
N PRO A 598 -0.33 13.15 -24.68
CA PRO A 598 -0.84 14.03 -23.64
C PRO A 598 -0.28 15.47 -23.78
N LEU A 599 -1.12 16.45 -23.49
CA LEU A 599 -0.81 17.88 -23.47
C LEU A 599 -1.16 18.41 -22.09
N ASP A 600 -0.29 19.26 -21.54
CA ASP A 600 -0.52 19.83 -20.22
C ASP A 600 -1.15 21.25 -20.34
N LEU A 601 -1.96 21.61 -19.35
CA LEU A 601 -2.41 22.98 -19.07
C LEU A 601 -1.70 23.44 -17.80
N ASP A 602 -0.68 24.27 -17.97
CA ASP A 602 0.20 24.72 -16.90
C ASP A 602 -0.15 26.17 -16.53
N PHE A 603 -0.31 26.42 -15.23
CA PHE A 603 -0.55 27.73 -14.63
C PHE A 603 0.60 28.07 -13.70
N THR A 604 1.10 29.30 -13.77
CA THR A 604 2.07 29.84 -12.81
C THR A 604 1.57 31.18 -12.29
N VAL A 605 1.59 31.37 -10.98
CA VAL A 605 1.28 32.65 -10.34
C VAL A 605 2.50 33.14 -9.56
N GLU A 606 2.92 34.36 -9.84
CA GLU A 606 4.08 35.00 -9.22
C GLU A 606 3.64 36.24 -8.44
N SER A 607 4.09 36.34 -7.19
CA SER A 607 3.88 37.50 -6.33
C SER A 607 5.17 37.85 -5.60
N ALA A 608 5.22 39.02 -4.97
CA ALA A 608 6.35 39.38 -4.11
C ALA A 608 6.56 38.39 -2.94
N ALA A 609 5.50 37.70 -2.51
CA ALA A 609 5.54 36.73 -1.41
C ALA A 609 5.92 35.31 -1.84
N GLY A 610 5.98 35.03 -3.15
CA GLY A 610 6.37 33.73 -3.68
C GLY A 610 5.61 33.33 -4.95
N THR A 611 5.99 32.16 -5.46
CA THR A 611 5.45 31.56 -6.69
C THR A 611 4.70 30.28 -6.37
N ASP A 612 3.56 30.06 -7.02
CA ASP A 612 2.90 28.76 -7.07
C ASP A 612 2.60 28.32 -8.49
N ARG A 613 2.48 27.00 -8.70
CA ARG A 613 2.23 26.38 -10.00
C ARG A 613 1.21 25.27 -9.94
N ALA A 614 0.36 25.16 -10.96
CA ALA A 614 -0.58 24.05 -11.13
C ALA A 614 -0.49 23.50 -12.55
N SER A 615 -0.73 22.20 -12.72
CA SER A 615 -0.62 21.53 -14.02
C SER A 615 -1.66 20.44 -14.15
N LEU A 616 -2.46 20.46 -15.21
CA LEU A 616 -3.42 19.41 -15.54
C LEU A 616 -2.95 18.68 -16.80
N ALA A 617 -2.85 17.36 -16.72
CA ALA A 617 -2.54 16.54 -17.88
C ALA A 617 -3.81 16.16 -18.64
N PHE A 618 -3.97 16.64 -19.86
CA PHE A 618 -5.03 16.24 -20.77
C PHE A 618 -4.50 15.26 -21.79
N ARG A 619 -5.30 14.25 -22.12
CA ARG A 619 -4.96 13.24 -23.12
C ARG A 619 -6.07 13.16 -24.15
N PRO A 620 -5.73 13.07 -25.45
CA PRO A 620 -6.73 12.88 -26.49
C PRO A 620 -7.47 11.57 -26.20
N LEU A 621 -8.78 11.57 -26.45
CA LEU A 621 -9.54 10.35 -26.52
C LEU A 621 -9.04 9.56 -27.73
N GLY A 622 -8.01 8.72 -27.52
CA GLY A 622 -7.64 7.67 -28.44
C GLY A 622 -8.81 6.70 -28.65
N ALA A 623 -8.66 5.72 -29.54
CA ALA A 623 -9.68 4.71 -29.79
C ALA A 623 -9.89 3.82 -28.55
N VAL A 624 -10.58 4.33 -27.53
CA VAL A 624 -11.50 3.53 -26.73
C VAL A 624 -12.23 2.67 -27.74
N GLN A 625 -12.13 1.36 -27.61
CA GLN A 625 -12.83 0.50 -28.54
C GLN A 625 -14.31 0.76 -28.34
N ARG A 626 -14.90 1.44 -29.33
CA ARG A 626 -16.33 1.66 -29.42
C ARG A 626 -16.87 0.51 -30.24
N LEU A 627 -17.57 -0.40 -29.58
CA LEU A 627 -18.25 -1.48 -30.28
C LEU A 627 -19.70 -1.12 -30.50
N GLU A 628 -20.14 -1.27 -31.74
CA GLU A 628 -21.54 -1.19 -32.09
C GLU A 628 -22.17 -2.57 -31.89
N VAL A 629 -23.21 -2.66 -31.07
CA VAL A 629 -23.89 -3.91 -30.74
C VAL A 629 -25.25 -3.92 -31.42
N PRO A 630 -25.45 -4.66 -32.52
CA PRO A 630 -26.74 -4.75 -33.19
C PRO A 630 -27.68 -5.72 -32.44
N ARG A 631 -29.00 -5.57 -32.63
CA ARG A 631 -30.01 -6.47 -32.04
C ARG A 631 -29.77 -7.95 -32.37
N GLY A 632 -29.31 -8.25 -33.59
CA GLY A 632 -29.01 -9.61 -34.06
C GLY A 632 -27.70 -10.22 -33.54
N GLY A 633 -26.91 -9.47 -32.78
CA GLY A 633 -25.60 -9.87 -32.29
C GLY A 633 -24.43 -9.46 -33.18
N MET A 634 -23.31 -9.13 -32.53
CA MET A 634 -22.07 -8.73 -33.21
C MET A 634 -21.18 -9.93 -33.59
N ALA A 635 -20.23 -9.68 -34.48
CA ALA A 635 -19.09 -10.59 -34.68
C ALA A 635 -18.24 -10.70 -33.41
N GLN A 636 -17.53 -11.82 -33.28
CA GLN A 636 -16.70 -12.09 -32.11
C GLN A 636 -15.45 -11.19 -32.11
N VAL A 637 -15.11 -10.66 -30.93
CA VAL A 637 -13.96 -9.79 -30.68
C VAL A 637 -12.99 -10.52 -29.77
N GLY A 638 -11.76 -10.69 -30.24
CA GLY A 638 -10.68 -11.29 -29.45
C GLY A 638 -10.14 -10.34 -28.38
N PHE A 639 -9.66 -10.91 -27.28
CA PHE A 639 -9.00 -10.15 -26.21
C PHE A 639 -7.57 -9.74 -26.58
N GLY A 640 -6.98 -10.29 -27.64
CA GLY A 640 -5.57 -10.05 -27.98
C GLY A 640 -4.68 -11.17 -27.44
N GLY A 641 -3.38 -10.91 -27.28
CA GLY A 641 -2.39 -11.82 -26.71
C GLY A 641 -1.67 -11.20 -25.51
N LEU A 642 -0.34 -11.34 -25.47
CA LEU A 642 0.51 -10.87 -24.38
C LEU A 642 0.32 -9.39 -24.03
N GLU A 643 -0.02 -8.55 -25.01
CA GLU A 643 -0.28 -7.12 -24.82
C GLU A 643 -1.46 -6.82 -23.88
N ASN A 644 -2.38 -7.77 -23.72
CA ASN A 644 -3.54 -7.68 -22.84
C ASN A 644 -3.50 -8.78 -21.77
N TRP A 645 -2.33 -9.36 -21.50
CA TRP A 645 -2.10 -10.28 -20.39
C TRP A 645 -1.48 -9.56 -19.20
N GLN A 646 -2.00 -9.83 -18.01
CA GLN A 646 -1.44 -9.31 -16.78
C GLN A 646 -1.10 -10.41 -15.78
N ILE A 647 0.20 -10.61 -15.58
CA ILE A 647 0.74 -11.63 -14.69
C ILE A 647 0.51 -11.27 -13.21
N ARG A 648 0.20 -12.30 -12.40
CA ARG A 648 0.03 -12.20 -10.94
C ARG A 648 1.00 -13.09 -10.18
N ILE A 649 1.34 -14.25 -10.73
CA ILE A 649 2.40 -15.12 -10.20
C ILE A 649 3.54 -15.11 -11.21
N LYS A 650 4.65 -14.43 -10.90
CA LYS A 650 5.78 -14.22 -11.83
C LYS A 650 6.32 -15.52 -12.43
N ASP A 651 6.32 -16.61 -11.67
CA ASP A 651 6.86 -17.91 -12.07
C ASP A 651 5.86 -18.77 -12.87
N GLN A 652 4.67 -18.24 -13.17
CA GLN A 652 3.66 -18.87 -14.02
C GLN A 652 3.21 -17.88 -15.11
N PRO A 653 4.08 -17.59 -16.10
CA PRO A 653 3.76 -16.64 -17.17
C PRO A 653 2.72 -17.23 -18.14
N TRP A 654 2.08 -16.34 -18.91
CA TRP A 654 1.30 -16.75 -20.07
C TRP A 654 2.23 -17.32 -21.13
N ASN A 655 2.04 -18.60 -21.46
CA ASN A 655 2.97 -19.33 -22.31
C ASN A 655 2.66 -19.14 -23.80
N SER A 656 1.38 -19.20 -24.17
CA SER A 656 0.91 -19.07 -25.55
C SER A 656 -0.61 -18.92 -25.64
N ARG A 657 -1.17 -18.73 -26.83
CA ARG A 657 -2.63 -18.79 -27.04
C ARG A 657 -3.27 -20.15 -26.73
N ALA A 658 -2.48 -21.23 -26.63
CA ALA A 658 -2.98 -22.53 -26.20
C ALA A 658 -3.07 -22.65 -24.66
N ASP A 659 -2.36 -21.79 -23.94
CA ASP A 659 -2.42 -21.67 -22.46
C ASP A 659 -3.66 -20.87 -22.07
N LEU A 660 -3.86 -19.69 -22.68
CA LEU A 660 -5.11 -18.95 -22.56
C LEU A 660 -5.38 -18.09 -23.80
N ASP A 661 -6.56 -18.22 -24.39
CA ASP A 661 -7.10 -17.29 -25.39
C ASP A 661 -8.58 -17.03 -25.12
N ALA A 662 -9.05 -15.83 -25.44
CA ALA A 662 -10.42 -15.46 -25.17
C ALA A 662 -10.98 -14.53 -26.24
N ALA A 663 -12.27 -14.70 -26.50
CA ALA A 663 -13.01 -13.82 -27.37
C ALA A 663 -14.49 -13.75 -26.98
N PHE A 664 -15.13 -12.61 -27.23
CA PHE A 664 -16.51 -12.37 -26.81
C PHE A 664 -17.39 -11.81 -27.91
N ARG A 665 -18.70 -11.90 -27.72
CA ARG A 665 -19.71 -11.20 -28.52
C ARG A 665 -20.88 -10.77 -27.66
N LEU A 666 -21.55 -9.72 -28.10
CA LEU A 666 -22.75 -9.17 -27.48
C LEU A 666 -23.94 -9.23 -28.43
N SER A 667 -25.13 -9.41 -27.88
CA SER A 667 -26.41 -9.14 -28.57
C SER A 667 -27.37 -8.50 -27.59
N TYR A 668 -28.41 -7.82 -28.07
CA TYR A 668 -29.40 -7.24 -27.19
C TYR A 668 -30.82 -7.27 -27.78
N THR A 669 -31.81 -7.37 -26.90
CA THR A 669 -33.22 -7.06 -27.17
C THR A 669 -33.62 -5.85 -26.32
N ASP A 670 -34.87 -5.42 -26.38
CA ASP A 670 -35.34 -4.32 -25.52
C ASP A 670 -35.31 -4.71 -24.03
N GLU A 671 -35.33 -6.01 -23.73
CA GLU A 671 -35.41 -6.57 -22.37
C GLU A 671 -34.05 -7.03 -21.83
N ALA A 672 -33.14 -7.50 -22.69
CA ALA A 672 -31.92 -8.19 -22.26
C ALA A 672 -30.68 -7.90 -23.11
N LEU A 673 -29.53 -7.85 -22.45
CA LEU A 673 -28.20 -7.86 -23.05
C LEU A 673 -27.58 -9.26 -22.82
N THR A 674 -27.20 -9.94 -23.89
CA THR A 674 -26.53 -11.24 -23.81
C THR A 674 -25.04 -11.08 -24.13
N LEU A 675 -24.19 -11.51 -23.21
CA LEU A 675 -22.74 -11.64 -23.39
C LEU A 675 -22.38 -13.11 -23.52
N THR A 676 -21.70 -13.46 -24.61
CA THR A 676 -21.03 -14.76 -24.76
C THR A 676 -19.53 -14.56 -24.74
N VAL A 677 -18.82 -15.27 -23.89
CA VAL A 677 -17.34 -15.32 -23.85
C VAL A 677 -16.91 -16.76 -24.09
N GLU A 678 -16.01 -16.95 -25.03
CA GLU A 678 -15.37 -18.23 -25.31
C GLU A 678 -13.91 -18.13 -24.86
N VAL A 679 -13.49 -19.10 -24.05
CA VAL A 679 -12.17 -19.16 -23.45
C VAL A 679 -11.55 -20.51 -23.80
N GLU A 680 -10.45 -20.47 -24.53
CA GLU A 680 -9.56 -21.62 -24.71
C GLU A 680 -8.57 -21.60 -23.55
N ASP A 681 -8.54 -22.68 -22.78
CA ASP A 681 -7.74 -22.82 -21.56
C ASP A 681 -7.28 -24.28 -21.44
N ASP A 682 -5.99 -24.49 -21.22
CA ASP A 682 -5.41 -25.83 -21.12
C ASP A 682 -5.82 -26.56 -19.83
N ARG A 683 -6.10 -25.82 -18.75
CA ARG A 683 -6.50 -26.40 -17.47
C ARG A 683 -7.47 -25.54 -16.66
N HIS A 684 -8.73 -26.02 -16.61
CA HIS A 684 -9.75 -25.38 -15.78
C HIS A 684 -9.72 -25.81 -14.31
N PHE A 685 -9.59 -24.82 -13.44
CA PHE A 685 -9.68 -24.87 -11.99
C PHE A 685 -10.51 -23.70 -11.43
N CYS A 686 -11.76 -23.97 -11.07
CA CYS A 686 -12.63 -23.01 -10.39
C CYS A 686 -13.38 -23.65 -9.21
N SER A 687 -12.62 -24.23 -8.28
CA SER A 687 -13.15 -24.86 -7.06
C SER A 687 -13.26 -23.88 -5.89
N PHE A 688 -13.86 -22.72 -6.14
CA PHE A 688 -14.01 -21.63 -5.17
C PHE A 688 -15.49 -21.30 -4.92
N PRO A 689 -15.85 -20.79 -3.72
CA PRO A 689 -17.18 -20.24 -3.51
C PRO A 689 -17.42 -19.04 -4.46
N PRO A 690 -18.68 -18.72 -4.82
CA PRO A 690 -18.99 -17.67 -5.79
C PRO A 690 -18.26 -16.33 -5.57
N ALA A 691 -18.17 -15.87 -4.33
CA ALA A 691 -17.49 -14.62 -3.96
C ALA A 691 -15.97 -14.61 -4.23
N GLU A 692 -15.35 -15.79 -4.35
CA GLU A 692 -13.92 -15.97 -4.57
C GLU A 692 -13.57 -16.58 -5.92
N MET A 693 -14.55 -16.78 -6.82
CA MET A 693 -14.30 -17.35 -8.15
C MET A 693 -13.27 -16.58 -8.97
N TRP A 694 -13.07 -15.29 -8.69
CA TRP A 694 -12.03 -14.47 -9.32
C TRP A 694 -10.61 -15.02 -9.08
N LYS A 695 -10.41 -15.91 -8.10
CA LYS A 695 -9.15 -16.62 -7.86
C LYS A 695 -8.93 -17.78 -8.83
N GLY A 696 -9.98 -18.35 -9.43
CA GLY A 696 -9.91 -19.46 -10.38
C GLY A 696 -10.26 -19.04 -11.80
N ASP A 697 -10.38 -20.02 -12.69
CA ASP A 697 -10.80 -19.78 -14.08
C ASP A 697 -12.23 -19.27 -14.12
N SER A 698 -12.34 -18.00 -14.52
CA SER A 698 -13.57 -17.24 -14.39
C SER A 698 -13.54 -16.02 -15.32
N VAL A 699 -14.72 -15.48 -15.59
CA VAL A 699 -14.87 -14.21 -16.33
C VAL A 699 -15.42 -13.16 -15.37
N GLN A 700 -14.71 -12.03 -15.25
CA GLN A 700 -15.21 -10.83 -14.57
C GLN A 700 -15.69 -9.80 -15.58
N ILE A 701 -16.81 -9.16 -15.29
CA ILE A 701 -17.55 -8.26 -16.20
C ILE A 701 -17.88 -6.99 -15.44
N GLY A 702 -17.27 -5.87 -15.82
CA GLY A 702 -17.54 -4.55 -15.27
C GLY A 702 -18.48 -3.79 -16.19
N LEU A 703 -19.60 -3.32 -15.66
CA LEU A 703 -20.63 -2.62 -16.42
C LEU A 703 -21.04 -1.31 -15.72
N GLN A 704 -21.01 -0.21 -16.49
CA GLN A 704 -21.61 1.06 -16.08
C GLN A 704 -22.63 1.49 -17.14
N ALA A 705 -23.91 1.27 -16.84
CA ALA A 705 -25.01 1.65 -17.71
C ALA A 705 -25.43 3.12 -17.50
N GLY A 706 -25.87 3.76 -18.58
CA GLY A 706 -26.33 5.16 -18.58
C GLY A 706 -25.19 6.18 -18.52
N LYS A 707 -25.55 7.47 -18.48
CA LYS A 707 -24.60 8.59 -18.40
C LYS A 707 -24.52 9.09 -16.95
N PRO A 708 -23.40 8.89 -16.23
CA PRO A 708 -23.21 9.43 -14.89
C PRO A 708 -23.30 10.95 -14.90
N LYS A 709 -23.99 11.56 -13.93
CA LYS A 709 -24.16 13.03 -13.86
C LYS A 709 -23.29 13.72 -12.80
N SER A 710 -22.66 12.96 -11.91
CA SER A 710 -21.82 13.46 -10.82
C SER A 710 -20.56 12.60 -10.68
N LEU A 711 -19.50 13.14 -10.06
CA LEU A 711 -18.28 12.38 -9.72
C LEU A 711 -18.60 11.14 -8.89
N ALA A 712 -19.52 11.25 -7.94
CA ALA A 712 -19.95 10.13 -7.11
C ALA A 712 -20.66 9.03 -7.92
N GLU A 713 -21.35 9.37 -9.00
CA GLU A 713 -21.92 8.37 -9.93
C GLU A 713 -20.87 7.78 -10.86
N ARG A 714 -19.91 8.60 -11.32
CA ARG A 714 -18.80 8.17 -12.18
C ARG A 714 -17.97 7.06 -11.54
N ALA A 715 -17.78 7.10 -10.22
CA ALA A 715 -17.06 6.08 -9.47
C ALA A 715 -17.82 4.74 -9.28
N LYS A 716 -19.10 4.65 -9.65
CA LYS A 716 -19.94 3.45 -9.38
C LYS A 716 -20.13 2.60 -10.63
N PHE A 717 -20.00 1.29 -10.49
CA PHE A 717 -20.32 0.30 -11.52
C PHE A 717 -20.79 -1.02 -10.90
N THR A 718 -21.31 -1.91 -11.73
CA THR A 718 -21.67 -3.28 -11.34
C THR A 718 -20.61 -4.23 -11.86
N GLU A 719 -20.09 -5.10 -10.99
CA GLU A 719 -19.16 -6.16 -11.37
C GLU A 719 -19.84 -7.52 -11.22
N TYR A 720 -19.74 -8.36 -12.25
CA TYR A 720 -20.11 -9.77 -12.17
C TYR A 720 -18.87 -10.63 -12.28
N THR A 721 -18.82 -11.73 -11.53
CA THR A 721 -17.84 -12.81 -11.70
C THR A 721 -18.60 -14.08 -11.98
N ILE A 722 -18.31 -14.74 -13.09
CA ILE A 722 -18.94 -16.01 -13.46
C ILE A 722 -17.88 -17.10 -13.62
N GLY A 723 -18.18 -18.31 -13.15
CA GLY A 723 -17.24 -19.42 -13.12
C GLY A 723 -17.93 -20.77 -13.18
N LEU A 724 -17.27 -21.76 -13.77
CA LEU A 724 -17.74 -23.16 -13.77
C LEU A 724 -17.14 -23.91 -12.58
N THR A 725 -17.93 -24.05 -11.53
CA THR A 725 -17.53 -24.76 -10.29
C THR A 725 -17.85 -26.25 -10.37
N PRO A 726 -17.37 -27.09 -9.44
CA PRO A 726 -17.80 -28.50 -9.34
C PRO A 726 -19.31 -28.69 -9.17
N GLU A 727 -20.02 -27.67 -8.66
CA GLU A 727 -21.48 -27.67 -8.53
C GLU A 727 -22.21 -27.11 -9.77
N GLY A 728 -21.48 -26.83 -10.86
CA GLY A 728 -21.97 -26.19 -12.07
C GLY A 728 -21.66 -24.70 -12.15
N GLY A 729 -22.25 -24.03 -13.14
CA GLY A 729 -22.03 -22.62 -13.39
C GLY A 729 -22.61 -21.74 -12.27
N LYS A 730 -21.82 -20.79 -11.78
CA LYS A 730 -22.23 -19.83 -10.75
C LYS A 730 -21.92 -18.40 -11.20
N ALA A 731 -22.71 -17.46 -10.68
CA ALA A 731 -22.49 -16.03 -10.82
C ALA A 731 -22.39 -15.38 -9.44
N TRP A 732 -21.54 -14.38 -9.33
CA TRP A 732 -21.42 -13.51 -8.16
C TRP A 732 -21.46 -12.06 -8.62
N ARG A 733 -22.14 -11.19 -7.87
CA ARG A 733 -22.20 -9.75 -8.17
C ARG A 733 -21.57 -8.96 -7.04
N THR A 734 -20.63 -8.09 -7.39
CA THR A 734 -20.01 -7.15 -6.47
C THR A 734 -20.32 -5.73 -6.91
N GLY A 735 -20.81 -4.90 -5.98
CA GLY A 735 -21.22 -3.52 -6.28
C GLY A 735 -22.60 -3.41 -6.97
N GLY A 736 -23.19 -2.23 -6.87
CA GLY A 736 -24.49 -1.92 -7.50
C GLY A 736 -24.83 -0.43 -7.38
N ARG A 737 -25.36 0.16 -8.45
CA ARG A 737 -25.70 1.59 -8.51
C ARG A 737 -26.82 2.00 -7.53
N SER A 738 -27.61 1.03 -7.06
CA SER A 738 -28.81 1.22 -6.23
C SER A 738 -28.61 1.11 -4.72
N GLY A 739 -27.39 0.85 -4.21
CA GLY A 739 -27.14 0.79 -2.76
C GLY A 739 -27.70 -0.45 -2.04
N ASN A 740 -28.09 -1.50 -2.76
CA ASN A 740 -28.48 -2.78 -2.16
C ASN A 740 -27.25 -3.68 -1.92
N ASN A 741 -27.26 -4.38 -0.79
CA ASN A 741 -26.17 -5.18 -0.22
C ASN A 741 -25.65 -6.29 -1.20
N PRO A 742 -24.35 -6.66 -1.17
CA PRO A 742 -23.69 -7.51 -2.17
C PRO A 742 -23.97 -9.04 -2.11
N GLU A 743 -24.74 -9.54 -1.14
CA GLU A 743 -24.78 -11.00 -0.85
C GLU A 743 -25.99 -11.75 -1.45
N GLN A 744 -26.49 -11.32 -2.61
CA GLN A 744 -27.49 -12.12 -3.32
C GLN A 744 -26.80 -12.98 -4.37
N ASN A 745 -26.69 -14.28 -4.08
CA ASN A 745 -26.60 -15.29 -5.13
C ASN A 745 -27.67 -14.94 -6.17
N LEU A 746 -27.23 -14.63 -7.39
CA LEU A 746 -28.10 -14.33 -8.52
C LEU A 746 -28.77 -15.62 -9.00
N ARG A 747 -29.62 -16.24 -8.16
CA ARG A 747 -30.38 -17.44 -8.52
C ARG A 747 -31.23 -17.23 -9.78
N ASP A 748 -31.49 -15.97 -10.14
CA ASP A 748 -32.37 -15.57 -11.24
C ASP A 748 -31.64 -14.95 -12.45
N VAL A 749 -30.31 -14.81 -12.46
CA VAL A 749 -29.59 -14.37 -13.66
C VAL A 749 -29.39 -15.57 -14.59
N PRO A 750 -29.93 -15.56 -15.83
CA PRO A 750 -29.70 -16.64 -16.76
C PRO A 750 -28.21 -16.75 -17.11
N LEU A 751 -27.59 -17.82 -16.61
CA LEU A 751 -26.19 -18.16 -16.82
C LEU A 751 -26.10 -19.58 -17.36
N GLN A 752 -25.41 -19.73 -18.48
CA GLN A 752 -25.04 -21.04 -19.02
C GLN A 752 -23.52 -21.08 -19.20
N ILE A 753 -22.87 -22.08 -18.60
CA ILE A 753 -21.44 -22.33 -18.81
C ILE A 753 -21.26 -23.77 -19.26
N VAL A 754 -20.61 -23.97 -20.40
CA VAL A 754 -20.38 -25.28 -21.00
C VAL A 754 -18.91 -25.39 -21.38
N ARG A 755 -18.20 -26.37 -20.80
CA ARG A 755 -16.84 -26.75 -21.21
C ARG A 755 -16.86 -27.99 -22.09
N ARG A 756 -16.08 -27.98 -23.17
CA ARG A 756 -15.84 -29.12 -24.08
C ARG A 756 -14.36 -29.18 -24.43
N GLY A 757 -13.65 -30.14 -23.84
CA GLY A 757 -12.18 -30.17 -23.93
C GLY A 757 -11.58 -28.95 -23.24
N THR A 758 -10.78 -28.20 -23.97
CA THR A 758 -10.10 -26.96 -23.55
C THR A 758 -10.97 -25.72 -23.72
N LEU A 759 -12.04 -25.79 -24.51
CA LEU A 759 -12.93 -24.64 -24.76
C LEU A 759 -14.03 -24.55 -23.70
N THR A 760 -14.14 -23.40 -23.03
CA THR A 760 -15.25 -23.04 -22.14
C THR A 760 -16.04 -21.88 -22.71
N ARG A 761 -17.35 -22.08 -22.90
CA ARG A 761 -18.28 -21.03 -23.31
C ARG A 761 -19.12 -20.57 -22.12
N TYR A 762 -19.00 -19.30 -21.81
CA TYR A 762 -19.79 -18.58 -20.82
C TYR A 762 -20.87 -17.75 -21.53
N THR A 763 -22.13 -17.91 -21.17
CA THR A 763 -23.25 -17.10 -21.69
C THR A 763 -24.00 -16.50 -20.50
N LEU A 764 -23.95 -15.17 -20.39
CA LEU A 764 -24.63 -14.39 -19.37
C LEU A 764 -25.69 -13.51 -20.02
N THR A 765 -26.92 -13.58 -19.53
CA THR A 765 -28.01 -12.68 -19.97
C THR A 765 -28.37 -11.74 -18.84
N LEU A 766 -28.24 -10.44 -19.08
CA LEU A 766 -28.55 -9.38 -18.11
C LEU A 766 -29.80 -8.62 -18.56
N THR A 767 -30.81 -8.56 -17.71
CA THR A 767 -32.02 -7.79 -18.00
C THR A 767 -31.77 -6.29 -17.85
N ALA A 768 -32.54 -5.46 -18.58
CA ALA A 768 -32.49 -4.01 -18.43
C ALA A 768 -32.71 -3.59 -16.97
N HIS A 769 -33.64 -4.25 -16.27
CA HIS A 769 -33.96 -4.00 -14.87
C HIS A 769 -32.76 -4.24 -13.94
N GLU A 770 -31.98 -5.30 -14.17
CA GLU A 770 -30.77 -5.58 -13.38
C GLU A 770 -29.70 -4.51 -13.52
N LEU A 771 -29.68 -3.81 -14.65
CA LEU A 771 -28.80 -2.66 -14.90
C LEU A 771 -29.43 -1.31 -14.49
N GLY A 772 -30.61 -1.33 -13.86
CA GLY A 772 -31.33 -0.13 -13.43
C GLY A 772 -31.96 0.65 -14.59
N LEU A 773 -32.20 0.00 -15.72
CA LEU A 773 -32.84 0.55 -16.91
C LEU A 773 -34.28 0.02 -17.03
N ARG A 774 -35.15 0.80 -17.69
CA ARG A 774 -36.51 0.32 -18.02
C ARG A 774 -36.50 -0.67 -19.18
N ALA A 775 -35.68 -0.39 -20.19
CA ALA A 775 -35.47 -1.20 -21.38
C ALA A 775 -34.23 -0.67 -22.11
N PHE A 776 -33.64 -1.48 -22.98
CA PHE A 776 -32.57 -1.06 -23.89
C PHE A 776 -33.16 -0.40 -25.14
N ARG A 777 -32.48 0.60 -25.69
CA ARG A 777 -32.88 1.32 -26.90
C ARG A 777 -31.70 1.50 -27.86
N PRO A 778 -31.94 1.51 -29.19
CA PRO A 778 -30.95 1.96 -30.15
C PRO A 778 -30.40 3.35 -29.75
N GLY A 779 -29.08 3.48 -29.75
CA GLY A 779 -28.35 4.68 -29.32
C GLY A 779 -27.94 4.70 -27.85
N ASP A 780 -28.47 3.79 -27.00
CA ASP A 780 -27.99 3.66 -25.63
C ASP A 780 -26.50 3.30 -25.62
N SER A 781 -25.76 3.92 -24.70
CA SER A 781 -24.33 3.68 -24.50
C SER A 781 -24.05 3.17 -23.10
N MET A 782 -23.15 2.20 -22.99
CA MET A 782 -22.70 1.64 -21.71
C MET A 782 -21.18 1.50 -21.73
N ARG A 783 -20.57 1.52 -20.54
CA ARG A 783 -19.15 1.18 -20.40
C ARG A 783 -19.01 -0.29 -19.99
N LEU A 784 -18.08 -0.99 -20.63
CA LEU A 784 -17.82 -2.42 -20.46
C LEU A 784 -16.32 -2.69 -20.34
N ALA A 785 -15.94 -3.46 -19.33
CA ALA A 785 -14.64 -4.12 -19.25
C ALA A 785 -14.83 -5.61 -18.97
N LEU A 786 -13.92 -6.42 -19.51
CA LEU A 786 -13.93 -7.87 -19.32
C LEU A 786 -12.55 -8.33 -18.86
N VAL A 787 -12.52 -9.30 -17.95
CA VAL A 787 -11.30 -9.97 -17.49
C VAL A 787 -11.54 -11.48 -17.53
N VAL A 788 -10.62 -12.23 -18.12
CA VAL A 788 -10.61 -13.71 -18.12
C VAL A 788 -9.45 -14.17 -17.25
N ASN A 789 -9.77 -14.75 -16.11
CA ASN A 789 -8.81 -15.23 -15.13
C ASN A 789 -8.29 -16.62 -15.49
N ASP A 790 -7.04 -16.85 -15.16
CA ASP A 790 -6.32 -18.10 -15.42
C ASP A 790 -5.72 -18.68 -14.13
N ASN A 791 -5.97 -19.95 -13.84
CA ASN A 791 -5.46 -20.69 -12.69
C ASN A 791 -5.29 -22.19 -12.97
N ASP A 792 -4.06 -22.66 -13.06
CA ASP A 792 -3.77 -24.09 -13.24
C ASP A 792 -3.77 -24.91 -11.92
N GLY A 793 -4.51 -24.47 -10.90
CA GLY A 793 -4.59 -25.12 -9.58
C GLY A 793 -3.48 -24.74 -8.59
N ALA A 794 -2.55 -23.87 -8.95
CA ALA A 794 -1.49 -23.34 -8.06
C ALA A 794 -1.75 -21.88 -7.62
N GLY A 795 -2.95 -21.37 -7.87
CA GLY A 795 -3.32 -19.97 -7.66
C GLY A 795 -3.45 -19.22 -8.98
N ARG A 796 -4.08 -18.04 -8.94
CA ARG A 796 -4.33 -17.22 -10.14
C ARG A 796 -3.02 -16.78 -10.80
N LYS A 797 -2.68 -17.36 -11.95
CA LYS A 797 -1.49 -17.08 -12.77
C LYS A 797 -1.47 -15.62 -13.22
N GLY A 798 -2.61 -15.16 -13.73
CA GLY A 798 -2.82 -13.83 -14.25
C GLY A 798 -4.22 -13.67 -14.83
N TYR A 799 -4.36 -12.80 -15.82
CA TYR A 799 -5.60 -12.67 -16.59
C TYR A 799 -5.38 -12.01 -17.95
N LEU A 800 -6.23 -12.35 -18.92
CA LEU A 800 -6.47 -11.54 -20.11
C LEU A 800 -7.53 -10.46 -19.80
N HIS A 801 -7.42 -9.28 -20.41
CA HIS A 801 -8.43 -8.24 -20.26
C HIS A 801 -8.82 -7.56 -21.57
N TRP A 802 -10.06 -7.11 -21.64
CA TRP A 802 -10.56 -6.23 -22.68
C TRP A 802 -11.05 -4.95 -22.00
N ALA A 803 -10.23 -3.90 -22.08
CA ALA A 803 -10.23 -2.69 -21.24
C ALA A 803 -9.64 -2.90 -19.82
N ASP A 804 -9.18 -1.81 -19.23
CA ASP A 804 -8.71 -1.75 -17.83
C ASP A 804 -9.87 -1.50 -16.85
N GLY A 805 -9.58 -1.28 -15.56
CA GLY A 805 -10.58 -0.85 -14.57
C GLY A 805 -11.17 -1.94 -13.64
N ILE A 806 -10.81 -3.22 -13.83
CA ILE A 806 -11.28 -4.35 -12.98
C ILE A 806 -10.13 -5.07 -12.28
N GLY A 807 -9.09 -5.44 -13.04
CA GLY A 807 -8.02 -6.31 -12.58
C GLY A 807 -7.00 -5.58 -11.71
N VAL A 808 -6.50 -4.43 -12.16
CA VAL A 808 -5.47 -3.63 -11.45
C VAL A 808 -6.08 -2.73 -10.39
N ASN A 809 -7.19 -2.08 -10.71
CA ASN A 809 -7.91 -1.14 -9.86
C ASN A 809 -9.43 -1.37 -10.02
N LYS A 810 -10.25 -0.52 -9.40
CA LYS A 810 -11.72 -0.52 -9.53
C LYS A 810 -12.19 0.82 -10.08
N ASN A 811 -11.85 1.10 -11.35
CA ASN A 811 -12.10 2.38 -12.00
C ASN A 811 -12.91 2.22 -13.32
N PRO A 812 -14.23 2.50 -13.33
CA PRO A 812 -15.05 2.38 -14.53
C PRO A 812 -14.76 3.45 -15.61
N GLU A 813 -13.95 4.46 -15.29
CA GLU A 813 -13.47 5.42 -16.30
C GLU A 813 -12.46 4.76 -17.28
N GLU A 814 -11.92 3.59 -16.95
CA GLU A 814 -10.98 2.85 -17.79
C GLU A 814 -11.66 1.80 -18.70
N PHE A 815 -12.96 1.55 -18.52
CA PHE A 815 -13.73 0.57 -19.30
C PHE A 815 -13.91 0.98 -20.75
N ASN A 816 -14.03 0.07 -21.72
CA ASN A 816 -14.38 0.42 -23.11
C ASN A 816 -15.85 0.86 -23.23
N THR A 817 -16.28 1.33 -24.41
CA THR A 817 -17.66 1.79 -24.64
C THR A 817 -18.37 0.86 -25.62
N ILE A 818 -19.60 0.46 -25.30
CA ILE A 818 -20.50 -0.21 -26.24
C ILE A 818 -21.71 0.70 -26.53
N VAL A 819 -22.16 0.69 -27.78
CA VAL A 819 -23.33 1.46 -28.23
C VAL A 819 -24.31 0.52 -28.92
N LEU A 820 -25.55 0.50 -28.44
CA LEU A 820 -26.61 -0.35 -28.97
C LEU A 820 -27.13 0.22 -30.29
N LYS A 821 -27.37 -0.63 -31.28
CA LYS A 821 -27.81 -0.26 -32.64
C LYS A 821 -29.15 -0.85 -33.04
#